data_AF-A0A7R9EIH5-F1
#
_entry.id   AF-A0A7R9EIH5-F1
#
_cell.length_a   1.000
_cell.length_b   1.000
_cell.length_c   1.000
_cell.angle_alpha   90.00
_cell.angle_beta   90.00
_cell.angle_gamma   90.00
#
_symmetry.space_group_name_H-M   'P 1'
#
loop_
_entity.id
_entity.type
_entity.pdbx_description
1 polymer ?
#
loop_
_entity_poly.entity_id
_entity_poly.type
_entity_poly.pdbx_seq_one_letter_code
_entity_poly.pdbx_strand_id
1 'polypeptide(L)'
;YYFSYNGIVGCSILLDKRFRVECVAMGTYLLPYPRANRYETLLKQRHVQLLGRSIDLNKLITQRINADMQKSLDLAISKFEAGDITGIVELDGLLQVNRLCHKLLSEFLALDEYDAMFREANHNVLAPYGRITLHVFWELNYDFLPNYCYNAATNRFVKCRGIMFTQPVHRDKPPQMGHHYLWGSKQLNLAYTTIYSQYTGLNPDHPIIGSPLKRGSNNFHKECFMGPYVHLIVLNGAIAESIHLQTGHNCFVFQEMVAVVLISLQPSSPSCKHRFWGQRNTWNANRSHQLKTVVVGKSKWLLAVKDIKDDLPVPYFIVIQRPALLLTSSRTGFVGAQHFRTMCQLLGYQGIAVVMEELLKIVKSLVQGNILQFTKTLMEAMPKVCKLPRYDYGSPGVLGYYHAQLNDIVQYPDARTELFHSFREFGNTILFCLLMEQALSQEEVCDLLHAAPFQNILPRPHCKDGEKPETKQKRLEVKYSSLQIVPSVEKLGTPKQSMIAREGDLLTRERLCCGLSIFEVVLSRLRSFLDDPIWMGPAPTNGVMNVDECTEFHRLWSALQFVYCIPVGGTEFTVEELFGEGLNWAGCTMIVLLGQQRRFEALDFCYHILRVQRVDGKDENVKGIALKRMVDRIRRFQVLNSQIFAVLNKFLKSSDSDVMSVEHVRCFPPPIHPTLAAQAHYYRPEHLRQTVQH
;
A
#
# COMPACT_ATOMS: atom_id res chain seq x y z
N TYR A 1 5.01 -12.43 -41.32
CA TYR A 1 4.24 -11.23 -41.77
C TYR A 1 2.85 -11.14 -41.15
N TYR A 2 1.98 -12.15 -41.25
CA TYR A 2 0.62 -12.07 -40.66
C TYR A 2 0.62 -11.96 -39.13
N PHE A 3 1.49 -12.70 -38.44
CA PHE A 3 1.75 -12.55 -37.00
C PHE A 3 2.15 -11.11 -36.65
N SER A 4 3.21 -10.60 -37.31
CA SER A 4 3.72 -9.23 -37.10
C SER A 4 2.65 -8.16 -37.37
N TYR A 5 1.79 -8.37 -38.38
CA TYR A 5 0.68 -7.47 -38.69
C TYR A 5 -0.31 -7.37 -37.53
N ASN A 6 -0.78 -8.52 -37.01
CA ASN A 6 -1.73 -8.53 -35.88
C ASN A 6 -1.10 -8.02 -34.58
N GLY A 7 0.20 -8.25 -34.36
CA GLY A 7 0.94 -7.65 -33.26
C GLY A 7 0.93 -6.12 -33.32
N ILE A 8 1.19 -5.54 -34.50
CA ILE A 8 1.12 -4.08 -34.74
C ILE A 8 -0.31 -3.56 -34.57
N VAL A 9 -1.32 -4.29 -35.04
CA VAL A 9 -2.74 -3.91 -34.89
C VAL A 9 -3.13 -3.90 -33.41
N GLY A 10 -2.83 -4.98 -32.66
CA GLY A 10 -3.10 -5.06 -31.23
C GLY A 10 -2.41 -3.93 -30.44
N CYS A 11 -1.12 -3.71 -30.68
CA CYS A 11 -0.39 -2.57 -30.12
C CYS A 11 -1.03 -1.23 -30.47
N SER A 12 -1.53 -1.08 -31.69
CA SER A 12 -2.11 0.18 -32.15
C SER A 12 -3.47 0.47 -31.53
N ILE A 13 -4.26 -0.58 -31.29
CA ILE A 13 -5.56 -0.51 -30.60
C ILE A 13 -5.36 -0.05 -29.15
N LEU A 14 -4.44 -0.70 -28.43
CA LEU A 14 -4.18 -0.44 -27.00
C LEU A 14 -3.39 0.84 -26.73
N LEU A 15 -2.69 1.40 -27.74
CA LEU A 15 -1.95 2.64 -27.53
C LEU A 15 -2.90 3.79 -27.20
N ASP A 16 -2.57 4.49 -26.11
CA ASP A 16 -3.36 5.60 -25.58
C ASP A 16 -3.67 6.65 -26.66
N LYS A 17 -4.96 7.02 -26.75
CA LYS A 17 -5.44 7.92 -27.81
C LYS A 17 -4.96 9.35 -27.57
N ARG A 18 -4.87 9.78 -26.31
CA ARG A 18 -4.38 11.12 -25.98
C ARG A 18 -2.90 11.26 -26.32
N PHE A 19 -2.08 10.29 -25.94
CA PHE A 19 -0.66 10.22 -26.31
C PHE A 19 -0.46 10.31 -27.83
N ARG A 20 -1.28 9.60 -28.63
CA ARG A 20 -1.23 9.70 -30.09
C ARG A 20 -1.52 11.12 -30.59
N VAL A 21 -2.54 11.79 -30.05
CA VAL A 21 -2.90 13.17 -30.43
C VAL A 21 -1.79 14.14 -30.07
N GLU A 22 -1.21 14.02 -28.88
CA GLU A 22 -0.11 14.87 -28.40
C GLU A 22 1.17 14.69 -29.24
N CYS A 23 1.52 13.45 -29.60
CA CYS A 23 2.63 13.17 -30.52
C CYS A 23 2.44 13.86 -31.88
N VAL A 24 1.25 13.75 -32.47
CA VAL A 24 0.91 14.42 -33.73
C VAL A 24 1.02 15.94 -33.60
N ALA A 25 0.51 16.51 -32.50
CA ALA A 25 0.57 17.95 -32.25
C ALA A 25 2.01 18.47 -32.09
N MET A 26 2.89 17.67 -31.48
CA MET A 26 4.32 17.99 -31.33
C MET A 26 5.15 17.74 -32.60
N GLY A 27 4.56 17.17 -33.66
CA GLY A 27 5.30 16.76 -34.86
C GLY A 27 6.32 15.64 -34.63
N THR A 28 6.30 15.02 -33.45
CA THR A 28 7.17 13.91 -33.05
C THR A 28 6.43 12.59 -33.20
N TYR A 29 7.08 11.55 -33.70
CA TYR A 29 6.47 10.21 -33.84
C TYR A 29 5.19 10.22 -34.69
N LEU A 30 5.33 10.35 -36.01
CA LEU A 30 4.26 9.93 -36.92
C LEU A 30 4.02 8.44 -36.66
N LEU A 31 2.96 8.14 -35.91
CA LEU A 31 2.48 6.80 -35.57
C LEU A 31 1.33 6.47 -36.53
N PRO A 32 1.61 6.15 -37.81
CA PRO A 32 0.56 5.82 -38.75
C PRO A 32 -0.22 4.61 -38.22
N TYR A 33 -1.53 4.68 -38.36
CA TYR A 33 -2.34 3.48 -38.18
C TYR A 33 -1.87 2.40 -39.17
N PRO A 34 -1.85 1.14 -38.75
CA PRO A 34 -1.45 0.04 -39.63
C PRO A 34 -2.35 0.02 -40.87
N ARG A 35 -1.74 -0.10 -42.06
CA ARG A 35 -2.50 -0.20 -43.31
C ARG A 35 -3.29 -1.50 -43.32
N ALA A 36 -4.58 -1.43 -43.66
CA ALA A 36 -5.42 -2.61 -43.82
C ALA A 36 -4.79 -3.56 -44.86
N ASN A 37 -4.78 -4.86 -44.56
CA ASN A 37 -4.29 -5.89 -45.48
C ASN A 37 -5.29 -7.04 -45.59
N ARG A 38 -5.32 -7.73 -46.74
CA ARG A 38 -6.33 -8.75 -47.07
C ARG A 38 -5.76 -10.16 -46.94
N TYR A 39 -5.38 -10.53 -45.71
CA TYR A 39 -4.87 -11.88 -45.42
C TYR A 39 -5.98 -12.94 -45.26
N GLU A 40 -7.22 -12.51 -45.02
CA GLU A 40 -8.36 -13.38 -44.74
C GLU A 40 -8.59 -14.47 -45.79
N THR A 41 -8.45 -14.13 -47.08
CA THR A 41 -8.66 -15.08 -48.18
C THR A 41 -7.64 -16.22 -48.18
N LEU A 42 -6.38 -15.92 -47.82
CA LEU A 42 -5.31 -16.91 -47.68
C LEU A 42 -5.54 -17.80 -46.45
N LEU A 43 -6.02 -17.22 -45.34
CA LEU A 43 -6.26 -17.93 -44.09
C LEU A 43 -7.47 -18.86 -44.18
N LYS A 44 -8.42 -18.61 -45.09
CA LYS A 44 -9.55 -19.52 -45.34
C LYS A 44 -9.19 -20.71 -46.24
N GLN A 45 -8.03 -20.74 -46.88
CA GLN A 45 -7.64 -21.84 -47.76
C GLN A 45 -7.36 -23.14 -46.97
N ARG A 46 -8.20 -24.16 -47.17
CA ARG A 46 -8.07 -25.50 -46.55
C ARG A 46 -7.57 -26.58 -47.54
N HIS A 47 -7.66 -26.32 -48.84
CA HIS A 47 -7.36 -27.31 -49.89
C HIS A 47 -6.76 -26.66 -51.15
N VAL A 48 -5.53 -26.16 -51.04
CA VAL A 48 -4.82 -25.61 -52.20
C VAL A 48 -4.24 -26.74 -53.04
N GLN A 49 -4.66 -26.87 -54.29
CA GLN A 49 -4.13 -27.88 -55.21
C GLN A 49 -2.80 -27.40 -55.79
N LEU A 50 -1.72 -28.12 -55.49
CA LEU A 50 -0.39 -27.82 -56.01
C LEU A 50 0.36 -29.12 -56.29
N LEU A 51 0.81 -29.31 -57.52
CA LEU A 51 1.54 -30.51 -57.97
C LEU A 51 0.83 -31.83 -57.62
N GLY A 52 -0.50 -31.87 -57.79
CA GLY A 52 -1.34 -33.04 -57.50
C GLY A 52 -1.59 -33.31 -56.01
N ARG A 53 -1.10 -32.45 -55.10
CA ARG A 53 -1.37 -32.53 -53.66
C ARG A 53 -2.38 -31.47 -53.23
N SER A 54 -3.27 -31.83 -52.32
CA SER A 54 -4.12 -30.89 -51.58
C SER A 54 -3.40 -30.41 -50.33
N ILE A 55 -3.05 -29.12 -50.29
CA ILE A 55 -2.33 -28.49 -49.19
C ILE A 55 -3.30 -27.68 -48.32
N ASP A 56 -3.37 -28.01 -47.03
CA ASP A 56 -4.06 -27.18 -46.04
C ASP A 56 -3.14 -26.03 -45.59
N LEU A 57 -3.26 -24.90 -46.28
CA LEU A 57 -2.46 -23.72 -46.01
C LEU A 57 -2.78 -23.13 -44.62
N ASN A 58 -4.04 -23.18 -44.18
CA ASN A 58 -4.43 -22.70 -42.85
C ASN A 58 -3.73 -23.49 -41.75
N LYS A 59 -3.71 -24.83 -41.84
CA LYS A 59 -3.02 -25.67 -40.86
C LYS A 59 -1.52 -25.34 -40.80
N LEU A 60 -0.89 -25.17 -41.97
CA LEU A 60 0.53 -24.81 -42.02
C LEU A 60 0.79 -23.44 -41.40
N ILE A 61 -0.03 -22.43 -41.70
CA ILE A 61 0.08 -21.09 -41.13
C ILE A 61 -0.13 -21.13 -39.61
N THR A 62 -1.15 -21.85 -39.14
CA THR A 62 -1.48 -22.02 -37.72
C THR A 62 -0.27 -22.55 -36.95
N GLN A 63 0.39 -23.60 -37.44
CA GLN A 63 1.58 -24.16 -36.80
C GLN A 63 2.70 -23.14 -36.57
N ARG A 64 2.95 -22.25 -37.55
CA ARG A 64 4.03 -21.25 -37.45
C ARG A 64 3.64 -20.13 -36.49
N ILE A 65 2.39 -19.67 -36.58
CA ILE A 65 1.89 -18.60 -35.73
C ILE A 65 1.80 -19.03 -34.28
N ASN A 66 1.44 -20.30 -34.02
CA ASN A 66 1.43 -20.85 -32.68
C ASN A 66 2.84 -20.83 -32.07
N ALA A 67 3.86 -21.26 -32.83
CA ALA A 67 5.25 -21.17 -32.41
C ALA A 67 5.73 -19.72 -32.20
N ASP A 68 5.36 -18.80 -33.09
CA ASP A 68 5.70 -17.37 -32.96
C ASP A 68 5.02 -16.73 -31.72
N MET A 69 3.77 -17.08 -31.44
CA MET A 69 3.05 -16.65 -30.23
C MET A 69 3.72 -17.17 -28.96
N GLN A 70 4.07 -18.46 -28.92
CA GLN A 70 4.76 -19.07 -27.78
C GLN A 70 6.10 -18.37 -27.52
N LYS A 71 6.86 -18.15 -28.60
CA LYS A 71 8.15 -17.43 -28.54
C LYS A 71 7.99 -15.98 -28.08
N SER A 72 6.92 -15.29 -28.48
CA SER A 72 6.63 -13.91 -28.05
C SER A 72 6.42 -13.83 -26.53
N LEU A 73 5.69 -14.79 -25.96
CA LEU A 73 5.46 -14.88 -24.52
C LEU A 73 6.75 -15.21 -23.75
N ASP A 74 7.52 -16.18 -24.23
CA ASP A 74 8.82 -16.55 -23.64
C ASP A 74 9.81 -15.36 -23.62
N LEU A 75 9.89 -14.62 -24.73
CA LEU A 75 10.74 -13.44 -24.84
C LEU A 75 10.27 -12.29 -23.94
N ALA A 76 8.95 -12.11 -23.77
CA ALA A 76 8.39 -11.11 -22.87
C ALA A 76 8.82 -11.38 -21.42
N ILE A 77 8.74 -12.63 -20.97
CA ILE A 77 9.16 -13.05 -19.62
C ILE A 77 10.68 -12.94 -19.48
N SER A 78 11.45 -13.40 -20.48
CA SER A 78 12.92 -13.31 -20.47
C SER A 78 13.42 -11.86 -20.42
N LYS A 79 12.67 -10.93 -21.02
CA LYS A 79 12.97 -9.49 -20.92
C LYS A 79 12.78 -8.98 -19.49
N PHE A 80 11.73 -9.44 -18.79
CA PHE A 80 11.49 -9.07 -17.39
C PHE A 80 12.58 -9.62 -16.46
N GLU A 81 13.00 -10.87 -16.66
CA GLU A 81 14.10 -11.50 -15.91
C GLU A 81 15.44 -10.76 -16.05
N ALA A 82 15.66 -10.06 -17.17
CA ALA A 82 16.83 -9.22 -17.39
C ALA A 82 16.74 -7.81 -16.76
N GLY A 83 15.58 -7.44 -16.22
CA GLY A 83 15.29 -6.13 -15.63
C GLY A 83 15.05 -6.19 -14.12
N ASP A 84 14.86 -5.01 -13.51
CA ASP A 84 14.49 -4.93 -12.09
C ASP A 84 12.98 -5.07 -11.87
N ILE A 85 12.56 -5.14 -10.61
CA ILE A 85 11.14 -5.30 -10.22
C ILE A 85 10.19 -4.25 -10.84
N THR A 86 10.69 -3.07 -11.19
CA THR A 86 9.85 -2.01 -11.77
C THR A 86 9.36 -2.36 -13.18
N GLY A 87 10.08 -3.22 -13.89
CA GLY A 87 9.76 -3.69 -15.23
C GLY A 87 8.49 -4.54 -15.31
N ILE A 88 7.91 -4.95 -14.18
CA ILE A 88 6.71 -5.79 -14.15
C ILE A 88 5.50 -5.11 -14.81
N VAL A 89 5.42 -3.78 -14.74
CA VAL A 89 4.34 -3.01 -15.38
C VAL A 89 4.48 -3.04 -16.91
N GLU A 90 5.71 -3.00 -17.42
CA GLU A 90 5.97 -3.15 -18.86
C GLU A 90 5.64 -4.58 -19.32
N LEU A 91 5.99 -5.59 -18.51
CA LEU A 91 5.66 -6.99 -18.78
C LEU A 91 4.15 -7.18 -18.93
N ASP A 92 3.35 -6.71 -17.97
CA ASP A 92 1.89 -6.82 -18.04
C ASP A 92 1.31 -6.14 -19.29
N GLY A 93 1.78 -4.93 -19.61
CA GLY A 93 1.40 -4.27 -20.85
C GLY A 93 1.72 -5.10 -22.11
N LEU A 94 2.87 -5.76 -22.12
CA LEU A 94 3.29 -6.62 -23.24
C LEU A 94 2.45 -7.90 -23.29
N LEU A 95 2.11 -8.50 -22.15
CA LEU A 95 1.23 -9.66 -22.07
C LEU A 95 -0.19 -9.32 -22.55
N GLN A 96 -0.72 -8.16 -22.19
CA GLN A 96 -2.03 -7.68 -22.68
C GLN A 96 -2.05 -7.51 -24.21
N VAL A 97 -0.98 -6.96 -24.78
CA VAL A 97 -0.80 -6.89 -26.24
C VAL A 97 -0.77 -8.28 -26.87
N ASN A 98 -0.02 -9.22 -26.28
CA ASN A 98 0.02 -10.60 -26.75
C ASN A 98 -1.35 -11.27 -26.67
N ARG A 99 -2.12 -11.04 -25.59
CA ARG A 99 -3.48 -11.57 -25.42
C ARG A 99 -4.43 -11.02 -26.49
N LEU A 100 -4.35 -9.72 -26.79
CA LEU A 100 -5.13 -9.14 -27.87
C LEU A 100 -4.71 -9.66 -29.26
N CYS A 101 -3.40 -9.82 -29.49
CA CYS A 101 -2.87 -10.42 -30.72
C CYS A 101 -3.41 -11.84 -30.90
N HIS A 102 -3.36 -12.68 -29.87
CA HIS A 102 -3.93 -14.02 -29.85
C HIS A 102 -5.42 -14.01 -30.20
N LYS A 103 -6.21 -13.11 -29.59
CA LYS A 103 -7.64 -12.96 -29.88
C LYS A 103 -7.92 -12.63 -31.35
N LEU A 104 -7.16 -11.72 -31.94
CA LEU A 104 -7.29 -11.35 -33.36
C LEU A 104 -6.88 -12.50 -34.30
N LEU A 105 -5.84 -13.25 -33.94
CA LEU A 105 -5.39 -14.41 -34.72
C LEU A 105 -6.37 -15.58 -34.65
N SER A 106 -6.98 -15.79 -33.49
CA SER A 106 -7.91 -16.90 -33.22
C SER A 106 -9.24 -16.78 -33.97
N GLU A 107 -9.55 -15.63 -34.55
CA GLU A 107 -10.72 -15.46 -35.42
C GLU A 107 -10.64 -16.34 -36.68
N PHE A 108 -9.43 -16.58 -37.20
CA PHE A 108 -9.21 -17.32 -38.44
C PHE A 108 -8.37 -18.60 -38.28
N LEU A 109 -7.72 -18.77 -37.13
CA LEU A 109 -6.78 -19.84 -36.84
C LEU A 109 -7.18 -20.56 -35.54
N ALA A 110 -7.05 -21.89 -35.54
CA ALA A 110 -7.25 -22.68 -34.33
C ALA A 110 -5.93 -22.74 -33.55
N LEU A 111 -5.65 -21.69 -32.78
CA LEU A 111 -4.48 -21.62 -31.89
C LEU A 111 -4.74 -22.36 -30.58
N ASP A 112 -3.66 -22.71 -29.87
CA ASP A 112 -3.77 -23.19 -28.50
C ASP A 112 -4.32 -22.09 -27.59
N GLU A 113 -4.93 -22.46 -26.47
CA GLU A 113 -5.51 -21.50 -25.53
C GLU A 113 -4.42 -20.58 -24.96
N TYR A 114 -4.66 -19.27 -24.97
CA TYR A 114 -3.67 -18.28 -24.53
C TYR A 114 -3.13 -18.56 -23.13
N ASP A 115 -4.00 -18.92 -22.19
CA ASP A 115 -3.59 -19.17 -20.81
C ASP A 115 -2.73 -20.44 -20.68
N ALA A 116 -2.92 -21.45 -21.54
CA ALA A 116 -2.06 -22.62 -21.62
C ALA A 116 -0.67 -22.25 -22.18
N MET A 117 -0.64 -21.50 -23.29
CA MET A 117 0.60 -20.98 -23.88
C MET A 117 1.41 -20.12 -22.90
N PHE A 118 0.72 -19.23 -22.18
CA PHE A 118 1.33 -18.37 -21.15
C PHE A 118 1.88 -19.18 -19.98
N ARG A 119 1.12 -20.16 -19.45
CA ARG A 119 1.61 -21.04 -18.39
C ARG A 119 2.83 -21.84 -18.85
N GLU A 120 2.85 -22.32 -20.08
CA GLU A 120 4.00 -23.03 -20.64
C GLU A 120 5.22 -22.09 -20.73
N ALA A 121 5.08 -20.88 -21.27
CA ALA A 121 6.18 -19.90 -21.37
C ALA A 121 6.70 -19.46 -19.98
N ASN A 122 5.80 -19.38 -19.00
CA ASN A 122 6.11 -19.06 -17.61
C ASN A 122 6.62 -20.28 -16.83
N HIS A 123 6.78 -21.45 -17.46
CA HIS A 123 7.13 -22.74 -16.82
C HIS A 123 6.21 -23.14 -15.66
N ASN A 124 4.95 -22.67 -15.66
CA ASN A 124 3.95 -22.88 -14.62
C ASN A 124 2.92 -23.97 -14.97
N VAL A 125 3.38 -25.03 -15.64
CA VAL A 125 2.58 -26.22 -15.99
C VAL A 125 2.98 -27.42 -15.13
N LEU A 126 4.29 -27.70 -15.08
CA LEU A 126 4.86 -28.79 -14.29
C LEU A 126 5.43 -28.33 -12.94
N ALA A 127 5.62 -27.02 -12.77
CA ALA A 127 6.09 -26.42 -11.54
C ALA A 127 4.97 -25.62 -10.86
N PRO A 128 4.97 -25.54 -9.51
CA PRO A 128 3.96 -24.79 -8.76
C PRO A 128 4.13 -23.26 -8.86
N TYR A 129 5.32 -22.80 -9.24
CA TYR A 129 5.65 -21.38 -9.35
C TYR A 129 6.31 -21.11 -10.68
N GLY A 130 5.79 -20.12 -11.40
CA GLY A 130 6.34 -19.70 -12.67
C GLY A 130 7.56 -18.79 -12.53
N ARG A 131 8.24 -18.60 -13.66
CA ARG A 131 9.39 -17.69 -13.82
C ARG A 131 9.16 -16.29 -13.28
N ILE A 132 8.00 -15.69 -13.56
CA ILE A 132 7.65 -14.34 -13.08
C ILE A 132 7.65 -14.28 -11.55
N THR A 133 7.03 -15.24 -10.88
CA THR A 133 6.95 -15.29 -9.41
C THR A 133 8.35 -15.43 -8.79
N LEU A 134 9.18 -16.31 -9.37
CA LEU A 134 10.54 -16.53 -8.91
C LEU A 134 11.41 -15.27 -9.10
N HIS A 135 11.29 -14.58 -10.24
CA HIS A 135 12.02 -13.34 -10.50
C HIS A 135 11.57 -12.21 -9.57
N VAL A 136 10.27 -12.07 -9.30
CA VAL A 136 9.77 -11.09 -8.32
C VAL A 136 10.37 -11.35 -6.95
N PHE A 137 10.39 -12.60 -6.47
CA PHE A 137 11.03 -12.92 -5.19
C PHE A 137 12.53 -12.62 -5.19
N TRP A 138 13.24 -12.98 -6.27
CA TRP A 138 14.66 -12.71 -6.41
C TRP A 138 14.98 -11.21 -6.35
N GLU A 139 14.24 -10.40 -7.11
CA GLU A 139 14.37 -8.94 -7.09
C GLU A 139 13.99 -8.34 -5.73
N LEU A 140 13.00 -8.93 -5.03
CA LEU A 140 12.65 -8.50 -3.68
C LEU A 140 13.83 -8.67 -2.73
N ASN A 141 14.41 -9.87 -2.71
CA ASN A 141 15.49 -10.24 -1.82
C ASN A 141 16.79 -9.47 -2.09
N TYR A 142 17.17 -9.32 -3.36
CA TYR A 142 18.49 -8.79 -3.73
C TYR A 142 18.53 -7.30 -4.08
N ASP A 143 17.43 -6.69 -4.55
CA ASP A 143 17.40 -5.26 -4.90
C ASP A 143 16.40 -4.47 -4.03
N PHE A 144 15.13 -4.90 -3.97
CA PHE A 144 14.06 -4.09 -3.37
C PHE A 144 14.26 -3.83 -1.86
N LEU A 145 14.31 -4.90 -1.06
CA LEU A 145 14.46 -4.80 0.39
C LEU A 145 15.72 -4.02 0.79
N PRO A 146 16.91 -4.30 0.21
CA PRO A 146 18.11 -3.59 0.59
C PRO A 146 18.21 -2.18 0.02
N ASN A 147 17.69 -1.85 -1.17
CA ASN A 147 18.05 -0.60 -1.84
C ASN A 147 16.94 0.47 -1.87
N TYR A 148 15.72 0.16 -1.44
CA TYR A 148 14.60 1.10 -1.54
C TYR A 148 14.25 1.78 -0.21
N CYS A 149 13.79 3.02 -0.32
CA CYS A 149 13.34 3.86 0.77
C CYS A 149 11.85 4.14 0.60
N TYR A 150 11.03 3.72 1.56
CA TYR A 150 9.59 4.01 1.56
C TYR A 150 9.30 5.45 1.99
N ASN A 151 8.31 6.07 1.34
CA ASN A 151 7.75 7.36 1.69
C ASN A 151 6.22 7.25 1.76
N ALA A 152 5.65 7.39 2.97
CA ALA A 152 4.22 7.26 3.18
C ALA A 152 3.42 8.42 2.59
N ALA A 153 4.01 9.62 2.48
CA ALA A 153 3.32 10.79 1.92
C ALA A 153 3.00 10.61 0.43
N THR A 154 3.82 9.86 -0.30
CA THR A 154 3.59 9.55 -1.72
C THR A 154 3.10 8.12 -1.95
N ASN A 155 3.12 7.29 -0.91
CA ASN A 155 2.90 5.84 -0.97
C ASN A 155 3.77 5.17 -2.04
N ARG A 156 5.07 5.52 -2.06
CA ARG A 156 6.04 5.01 -3.04
C ARG A 156 7.35 4.68 -2.37
N PHE A 157 8.01 3.67 -2.92
CA PHE A 157 9.41 3.37 -2.67
C PHE A 157 10.28 4.01 -3.74
N VAL A 158 11.41 4.56 -3.36
CA VAL A 158 12.42 5.13 -4.27
C VAL A 158 13.79 4.56 -3.94
N LYS A 159 14.64 4.35 -4.95
CA LYS A 159 16.01 3.86 -4.69
C LYS A 159 16.80 4.86 -3.84
N CYS A 160 17.57 4.35 -2.89
CA CYS A 160 18.49 5.13 -2.08
C CYS A 160 19.48 5.88 -2.97
N ARG A 161 19.71 7.17 -2.71
CA ARG A 161 20.60 8.01 -3.51
C ARG A 161 22.02 8.02 -2.94
N GLY A 162 23.01 7.86 -3.81
CA GLY A 162 24.42 8.19 -3.52
C GLY A 162 25.20 7.17 -2.69
N ILE A 163 24.55 6.22 -2.02
CA ILE A 163 25.21 5.17 -1.22
C ILE A 163 24.63 3.80 -1.57
N MET A 164 25.51 2.88 -1.96
CA MET A 164 25.18 1.47 -2.15
C MET A 164 25.55 0.71 -0.87
N PHE A 165 24.56 0.12 -0.22
CA PHE A 165 24.78 -0.70 0.97
C PHE A 165 25.04 -2.17 0.63
N THR A 166 24.58 -2.60 -0.54
CA THR A 166 24.82 -3.94 -1.10
C THR A 166 25.51 -3.84 -2.46
N GLN A 167 26.12 -4.96 -2.89
CA GLN A 167 26.73 -5.02 -4.21
C GLN A 167 25.66 -4.85 -5.30
N PRO A 168 25.98 -4.16 -6.43
CA PRO A 168 25.07 -4.06 -7.54
C PRO A 168 24.67 -5.46 -8.01
N VAL A 169 23.37 -5.67 -8.11
CA VAL A 169 22.80 -6.91 -8.63
C VAL A 169 23.19 -7.06 -10.09
N HIS A 170 24.00 -8.10 -10.39
CA HIS A 170 24.37 -8.43 -11.76
C HIS A 170 23.17 -9.06 -12.47
N ARG A 171 22.70 -8.41 -13.54
CA ARG A 171 21.61 -8.90 -14.39
C ARG A 171 22.16 -9.29 -15.75
N ASP A 172 21.67 -10.40 -16.27
CA ASP A 172 22.00 -10.79 -17.63
C ASP A 172 21.40 -9.79 -18.63
N LYS A 173 22.11 -9.60 -19.74
CA LYS A 173 21.65 -8.66 -20.77
C LYS A 173 20.35 -9.20 -21.40
N PRO A 174 19.36 -8.32 -21.65
CA PRO A 174 18.12 -8.74 -22.27
C PRO A 174 18.39 -9.34 -23.66
N PRO A 175 17.65 -10.39 -24.06
CA PRO A 175 17.82 -11.00 -25.36
C PRO A 175 17.55 -9.99 -26.48
N GLN A 176 18.32 -10.03 -27.56
CA GLN A 176 18.02 -9.22 -28.74
C GLN A 176 16.77 -9.77 -29.44
N MET A 177 15.72 -8.96 -29.51
CA MET A 177 14.42 -9.34 -30.03
C MET A 177 14.09 -8.58 -31.30
N GLY A 178 13.52 -9.28 -32.28
CA GLY A 178 12.87 -8.64 -33.42
C GLY A 178 11.68 -7.81 -32.95
N HIS A 179 11.46 -6.63 -33.55
CA HIS A 179 10.38 -5.72 -33.12
C HIS A 179 8.98 -6.36 -33.11
N HIS A 180 8.76 -7.37 -33.96
CA HIS A 180 7.51 -8.09 -34.05
C HIS A 180 7.19 -9.00 -32.85
N TYR A 181 8.17 -9.35 -32.03
CA TYR A 181 7.97 -10.06 -30.75
C TYR A 181 7.84 -9.11 -29.55
N LEU A 182 7.98 -7.80 -29.78
CA LEU A 182 7.79 -6.75 -28.77
C LEU A 182 6.52 -5.97 -29.09
N TRP A 183 6.63 -4.68 -29.40
CA TRP A 183 5.49 -3.80 -29.67
C TRP A 183 5.15 -3.72 -31.17
N GLY A 184 5.57 -4.70 -31.96
CA GLY A 184 5.26 -4.85 -33.38
C GLY A 184 6.20 -4.08 -34.33
N SER A 185 6.51 -2.80 -34.04
CA SER A 185 7.32 -1.94 -34.91
C SER A 185 8.32 -1.07 -34.14
N LYS A 186 9.28 -0.45 -34.84
CA LYS A 186 10.29 0.43 -34.22
C LYS A 186 9.63 1.64 -33.53
N GLN A 187 8.63 2.24 -34.19
CA GLN A 187 7.92 3.42 -33.69
C GLN A 187 7.05 3.07 -32.48
N LEU A 188 6.37 1.93 -32.52
CA LEU A 188 5.57 1.46 -31.39
C LEU A 188 6.45 1.06 -30.21
N ASN A 189 7.60 0.42 -30.46
CA ASN A 189 8.57 0.13 -29.40
C ASN A 189 8.98 1.41 -28.68
N LEU A 190 9.35 2.45 -29.42
CA LEU A 190 9.76 3.72 -28.84
C LEU A 190 8.63 4.41 -28.07
N ALA A 191 7.39 4.37 -28.57
CA ALA A 191 6.22 4.90 -27.89
C ALA A 191 5.97 4.20 -26.55
N TYR A 192 5.89 2.87 -26.54
CA TYR A 192 5.64 2.11 -25.32
C TYR A 192 6.80 2.17 -24.34
N THR A 193 8.06 2.14 -24.79
CA THR A 193 9.22 2.37 -23.91
C THR A 193 9.14 3.75 -23.27
N THR A 194 8.70 4.79 -23.99
CA THR A 194 8.51 6.12 -23.41
C THR A 194 7.41 6.12 -22.34
N ILE A 195 6.28 5.46 -22.60
CA ILE A 195 5.17 5.35 -21.65
C ILE A 195 5.61 4.59 -20.39
N TYR A 196 6.23 3.42 -20.54
CA TYR A 196 6.63 2.58 -19.42
C TYR A 196 7.87 3.08 -18.69
N SER A 197 8.72 3.92 -19.30
CA SER A 197 9.87 4.57 -18.63
C SER A 197 9.47 5.43 -17.44
N GLN A 198 8.21 5.89 -17.40
CA GLN A 198 7.64 6.60 -16.25
C GLN A 198 7.57 5.73 -14.99
N TYR A 199 7.51 4.40 -15.16
CA TYR A 199 7.45 3.44 -14.07
C TYR A 199 8.81 2.83 -13.71
N THR A 200 9.79 2.84 -14.62
CA THR A 200 11.02 2.04 -14.47
C THR A 200 12.28 2.82 -14.06
N GLY A 201 12.25 4.14 -14.05
CA GLY A 201 13.51 4.89 -13.85
C GLY A 201 14.22 5.05 -15.17
N LEU A 202 14.74 6.26 -15.43
CA LEU A 202 15.56 6.46 -16.62
C LEU A 202 16.89 5.74 -16.39
N ASN A 203 17.08 4.64 -17.11
CA ASN A 203 18.37 3.98 -17.20
C ASN A 203 19.34 4.95 -17.89
N PRO A 204 20.47 5.37 -17.27
CA PRO A 204 21.37 6.37 -17.83
C PRO A 204 22.02 5.94 -19.16
N ASP A 205 21.98 4.65 -19.49
CA ASP A 205 22.58 4.07 -20.70
C ASP A 205 21.68 4.12 -21.95
N HIS A 206 20.44 4.62 -21.85
CA HIS A 206 19.58 4.82 -23.02
C HIS A 206 19.65 6.28 -23.49
N PRO A 207 20.19 6.57 -24.70
CA PRO A 207 20.30 7.93 -25.19
C PRO A 207 18.90 8.51 -25.39
N ILE A 208 18.58 9.55 -24.62
CA ILE A 208 17.47 10.46 -24.91
C ILE A 208 17.86 11.21 -26.19
N ILE A 209 17.25 10.86 -27.31
CA ILE A 209 17.32 11.69 -28.51
C ILE A 209 16.40 12.90 -28.27
N GLY A 210 17.03 13.99 -27.81
CA GLY A 210 16.66 15.38 -28.07
C GLY A 210 15.21 15.81 -27.75
N SER A 211 14.98 16.32 -26.55
CA SER A 211 14.05 17.45 -26.40
C SER A 211 14.79 18.74 -26.76
N PRO A 212 14.43 19.47 -27.84
CA PRO A 212 14.88 20.84 -27.98
C PRO A 212 14.02 21.70 -27.04
N LEU A 213 14.38 21.73 -25.75
CA LEU A 213 13.89 22.75 -24.83
C LEU A 213 14.55 24.08 -25.22
N LYS A 214 13.97 24.77 -26.20
CA LYS A 214 14.17 26.21 -26.32
C LYS A 214 13.58 26.85 -25.05
N ARG A 215 14.44 27.45 -24.23
CA ARG A 215 14.06 28.43 -23.21
C ARG A 215 13.21 29.50 -23.89
N GLY A 216 11.93 29.58 -23.57
CA GLY A 216 11.04 30.59 -24.09
C GLY A 216 9.72 30.62 -23.34
N SER A 217 9.52 31.71 -22.60
CA SER A 217 8.29 32.18 -21.95
C SER A 217 7.63 31.28 -20.88
N ASN A 218 7.78 31.74 -19.64
CA ASN A 218 6.86 31.53 -18.53
C ASN A 218 5.40 31.69 -18.99
N ASN A 219 4.65 30.59 -19.02
CA ASN A 219 3.20 30.51 -18.79
C ASN A 219 2.76 29.05 -18.89
N PHE A 220 3.17 28.23 -17.91
CA PHE A 220 2.47 26.98 -17.65
C PHE A 220 1.47 27.23 -16.52
N HIS A 221 0.20 27.38 -16.91
CA HIS A 221 -0.90 27.21 -15.98
C HIS A 221 -0.82 25.80 -15.38
N LYS A 222 -0.96 25.74 -14.06
CA LYS A 222 -1.12 24.53 -13.28
C LYS A 222 -2.32 23.73 -13.79
N GLU A 223 -2.10 22.70 -14.59
CA GLU A 223 -3.10 21.66 -14.82
C GLU A 223 -2.49 20.30 -14.49
N CYS A 224 -3.07 19.69 -13.45
CA CYS A 224 -2.75 18.34 -13.03
C CYS A 224 -3.20 17.37 -14.13
N PHE A 225 -2.25 16.69 -14.78
CA PHE A 225 -2.57 15.52 -15.58
C PHE A 225 -2.95 14.38 -14.64
N MET A 226 -4.26 14.27 -14.37
CA MET A 226 -4.87 13.11 -13.75
C MET A 226 -4.86 11.97 -14.80
N GLY A 227 -4.05 10.94 -14.57
CA GLY A 227 -4.39 9.59 -15.04
C GLY A 227 -5.68 9.12 -14.33
N PRO A 228 -6.25 7.94 -14.64
CA PRO A 228 -7.45 7.45 -13.96
C PRO A 228 -7.07 7.01 -12.54
N TYR A 229 -6.78 7.99 -11.69
CA TYR A 229 -6.77 7.85 -10.25
C TYR A 229 -8.20 8.13 -9.81
N VAL A 230 -8.87 7.12 -9.28
CA VAL A 230 -10.01 7.35 -8.39
C VAL A 230 -9.44 7.96 -7.11
N HIS A 231 -9.13 9.25 -7.15
CA HIS A 231 -8.96 10.02 -5.94
C HIS A 231 -10.36 10.25 -5.37
N LEU A 232 -10.65 9.59 -4.25
CA LEU A 232 -11.75 9.97 -3.37
C LEU A 232 -11.41 11.34 -2.76
N ILE A 233 -11.61 12.43 -3.52
CA ILE A 233 -11.50 13.78 -3.00
C ILE A 233 -12.80 14.07 -2.26
N VAL A 234 -12.75 14.07 -0.93
CA VAL A 234 -13.81 14.65 -0.09
C VAL A 234 -13.76 16.17 -0.29
N LEU A 235 -14.48 16.67 -1.29
CA LEU A 235 -14.74 18.09 -1.45
C LEU A 235 -15.85 18.47 -0.47
N ASN A 236 -15.49 19.28 0.53
CA ASN A 236 -16.47 19.96 1.38
C ASN A 236 -17.41 20.80 0.50
N GLY A 237 -18.68 20.79 0.88
CA GLY A 237 -19.83 21.25 0.11
C GLY A 237 -19.62 22.53 -0.69
N ALA A 238 -19.90 22.44 -1.99
CA ALA A 238 -20.33 23.54 -2.82
C ALA A 238 -21.43 23.01 -3.76
N ILE A 239 -22.58 23.68 -3.70
CA ILE A 239 -23.79 23.39 -4.47
C ILE A 239 -23.49 23.67 -5.96
N ALA A 240 -23.72 22.69 -6.83
CA ALA A 240 -23.70 22.90 -8.28
C ALA A 240 -25.14 23.03 -8.79
N GLU A 241 -25.53 24.25 -9.18
CA GLU A 241 -26.74 24.52 -9.97
C GLU A 241 -26.57 23.95 -11.39
N SER A 242 -27.62 23.31 -11.91
CA SER A 242 -27.63 22.74 -13.26
C SER A 242 -27.81 23.84 -14.31
N ILE A 243 -26.87 23.94 -15.25
CA ILE A 243 -27.09 24.65 -16.51
C ILE A 243 -27.45 23.61 -17.57
N HIS A 244 -28.71 23.65 -18.00
CA HIS A 244 -29.20 22.92 -19.17
C HIS A 244 -28.71 23.60 -20.45
N LEU A 245 -28.01 22.85 -21.30
CA LEU A 245 -27.80 23.20 -22.71
C LEU A 245 -28.24 22.02 -23.58
N GLN A 246 -29.38 22.21 -24.26
CA GLN A 246 -29.92 21.33 -25.29
C GLN A 246 -29.23 21.63 -26.63
N THR A 247 -28.67 20.59 -27.26
CA THR A 247 -28.60 20.31 -28.72
C THR A 247 -27.94 18.92 -28.81
N GLY A 248 -28.46 17.85 -29.41
CA GLY A 248 -29.20 17.72 -30.66
C GLY A 248 -28.37 16.80 -31.58
N HIS A 249 -28.80 15.55 -31.74
CA HIS A 249 -28.35 14.49 -32.68
C HIS A 249 -27.37 13.38 -32.20
N ASN A 250 -27.97 12.20 -32.01
CA ASN A 250 -27.50 10.81 -32.06
C ASN A 250 -25.99 10.49 -32.12
N CYS A 251 -25.46 10.01 -30.99
CA CYS A 251 -24.48 8.92 -30.91
C CYS A 251 -24.68 8.17 -29.58
N PHE A 252 -24.93 6.85 -29.64
CA PHE A 252 -25.02 5.99 -28.47
C PHE A 252 -23.62 5.82 -27.84
N VAL A 253 -23.40 6.43 -26.69
CA VAL A 253 -22.22 6.22 -25.83
C VAL A 253 -22.67 5.43 -24.61
N PHE A 254 -22.09 4.24 -24.41
CA PHE A 254 -22.18 3.49 -23.15
C PHE A 254 -21.54 4.34 -22.06
N GLN A 255 -22.35 4.86 -21.14
CA GLN A 255 -21.89 5.65 -20.01
C GLN A 255 -21.84 4.74 -18.79
N GLU A 256 -20.62 4.42 -18.33
CA GLU A 256 -20.39 3.79 -17.03
C GLU A 256 -20.90 4.72 -15.92
N MET A 257 -22.02 4.34 -15.28
CA MET A 257 -22.43 4.92 -14.01
C MET A 257 -21.95 4.00 -12.89
N VAL A 258 -20.78 4.29 -12.33
CA VAL A 258 -20.38 3.78 -11.02
C VAL A 258 -21.20 4.54 -9.97
N ALA A 259 -22.27 3.91 -9.47
CA ALA A 259 -23.04 4.44 -8.37
C ALA A 259 -22.29 4.19 -7.05
N VAL A 260 -21.70 5.24 -6.48
CA VAL A 260 -21.16 5.23 -5.11
C VAL A 260 -22.34 5.28 -4.13
N VAL A 261 -22.51 4.21 -3.36
CA VAL A 261 -23.49 4.15 -2.26
C VAL A 261 -22.94 4.96 -1.07
N LEU A 262 -23.36 6.21 -0.93
CA LEU A 262 -23.24 6.97 0.31
C LEU A 262 -24.40 6.60 1.23
N ILE A 263 -24.10 5.93 2.35
CA ILE A 263 -25.03 5.76 3.47
C ILE A 263 -25.23 7.15 4.11
N SER A 264 -26.24 7.88 3.66
CA SER A 264 -26.74 9.06 4.37
C SER A 264 -27.77 8.62 5.40
N LEU A 265 -27.40 8.64 6.68
CA LEU A 265 -28.35 8.70 7.79
C LEU A 265 -28.84 10.15 7.90
N GLN A 266 -29.95 10.47 7.22
CA GLN A 266 -30.77 11.63 7.56
C GLN A 266 -32.07 11.15 8.22
N PRO A 267 -32.46 11.72 9.37
CA PRO A 267 -33.77 11.47 9.95
C PRO A 267 -34.85 12.21 9.16
N SER A 268 -35.88 11.44 8.82
CA SER A 268 -37.07 11.86 8.10
C SER A 268 -38.13 12.53 9.00
N SER A 269 -38.87 13.47 8.38
CA SER A 269 -40.28 13.88 8.65
C SER A 269 -40.51 15.24 9.37
N PRO A 270 -41.72 15.85 9.26
CA PRO A 270 -42.17 16.59 8.07
C PRO A 270 -42.86 17.94 8.39
N SER A 271 -43.23 18.65 7.31
CA SER A 271 -44.37 19.59 7.20
C SER A 271 -44.38 20.90 7.98
N CYS A 272 -44.33 22.03 7.25
CA CYS A 272 -45.50 22.92 7.11
C CYS A 272 -45.36 23.88 5.92
N LYS A 273 -46.45 24.03 5.16
CA LYS A 273 -46.60 24.86 3.97
C LYS A 273 -47.11 26.27 4.32
N HIS A 274 -46.76 27.21 3.44
CA HIS A 274 -47.48 28.40 2.97
C HIS A 274 -47.08 29.84 3.39
N ARG A 275 -46.80 30.61 2.31
CA ARG A 275 -47.15 32.00 1.96
C ARG A 275 -46.31 33.19 2.45
N PHE A 276 -45.49 33.70 1.51
CA PHE A 276 -45.54 35.05 0.88
C PHE A 276 -46.00 36.27 1.69
N TRP A 277 -45.09 37.23 1.99
CA TRP A 277 -44.95 38.59 1.40
C TRP A 277 -44.12 39.52 2.32
N GLY A 278 -43.26 40.36 1.73
CA GLY A 278 -43.13 41.79 2.10
C GLY A 278 -42.31 42.23 3.34
N GLN A 279 -41.17 42.86 3.06
CA GLN A 279 -40.61 44.10 3.67
C GLN A 279 -40.29 44.25 5.18
N ARG A 280 -39.04 44.70 5.38
CA ARG A 280 -38.52 45.74 6.30
C ARG A 280 -38.73 45.64 7.83
N ASN A 281 -37.57 45.80 8.48
CA ASN A 281 -37.29 46.60 9.68
C ASN A 281 -37.52 46.01 11.10
N THR A 282 -36.39 46.04 11.82
CA THR A 282 -36.19 46.51 13.22
C THR A 282 -36.69 45.69 14.42
N TRP A 283 -35.69 45.37 15.27
CA TRP A 283 -35.64 45.52 16.73
C TRP A 283 -36.38 44.55 17.67
N ASN A 284 -35.55 43.85 18.46
CA ASN A 284 -35.55 43.73 19.94
C ASN A 284 -36.89 43.57 20.70
N ALA A 285 -37.01 42.44 21.42
CA ALA A 285 -37.12 42.36 22.89
C ALA A 285 -37.54 40.93 23.27
N ASN A 286 -36.69 40.14 23.93
CA ASN A 286 -36.53 40.02 25.38
C ASN A 286 -37.68 39.32 26.13
N ARG A 287 -37.25 38.32 26.93
CA ARG A 287 -37.79 37.86 28.23
C ARG A 287 -38.82 36.72 28.29
N SER A 288 -38.29 35.55 28.65
CA SER A 288 -38.50 34.83 29.92
C SER A 288 -39.94 34.56 30.38
N HIS A 289 -40.30 33.31 30.67
CA HIS A 289 -40.07 32.63 31.95
C HIS A 289 -40.77 31.25 32.04
N GLN A 290 -40.07 30.34 32.73
CA GLN A 290 -40.55 29.38 33.74
C GLN A 290 -41.17 28.00 33.39
N LEU A 291 -40.35 26.99 33.73
CA LEU A 291 -40.55 25.93 34.74
C LEU A 291 -41.22 24.58 34.38
N LYS A 292 -40.32 23.57 34.35
CA LYS A 292 -40.30 22.27 35.06
C LYS A 292 -41.41 21.25 34.80
N THR A 293 -41.00 20.11 34.22
CA THR A 293 -41.12 18.79 34.90
C THR A 293 -40.00 17.85 34.43
N VAL A 294 -39.49 17.03 35.35
CA VAL A 294 -38.30 16.18 35.27
C VAL A 294 -38.70 14.74 34.94
N VAL A 295 -38.06 14.08 33.96
CA VAL A 295 -37.74 12.63 34.01
C VAL A 295 -36.42 12.35 33.28
N VAL A 296 -35.57 11.63 34.01
CA VAL A 296 -34.21 11.09 33.83
C VAL A 296 -33.85 10.56 32.42
N GLY A 297 -32.63 10.90 31.95
CA GLY A 297 -31.94 10.15 30.89
C GLY A 297 -30.69 10.83 30.29
N LYS A 298 -29.50 10.26 30.57
CA LYS A 298 -28.18 10.46 29.91
C LYS A 298 -27.50 11.84 30.02
N SER A 299 -26.51 11.93 30.91
CA SER A 299 -25.52 13.01 31.03
C SER A 299 -24.37 12.78 30.03
N LYS A 300 -24.23 13.59 28.97
CA LYS A 300 -23.47 14.85 28.84
C LYS A 300 -21.93 14.71 28.74
N TRP A 301 -21.44 14.71 27.50
CA TRP A 301 -20.29 15.50 27.04
C TRP A 301 -20.68 16.18 25.72
N LEU A 302 -21.35 17.32 25.82
CA LEU A 302 -21.60 18.24 24.70
C LEU A 302 -21.92 19.61 25.32
N LEU A 303 -20.89 20.40 25.52
CA LEU A 303 -20.95 21.85 25.69
C LEU A 303 -19.52 22.38 25.53
N ALA A 304 -19.27 22.97 24.35
CA ALA A 304 -18.37 24.11 24.09
C ALA A 304 -17.86 24.06 22.63
N VAL A 305 -18.75 24.24 21.66
CA VAL A 305 -18.37 24.79 20.34
C VAL A 305 -19.33 25.94 20.05
N LYS A 306 -19.21 26.98 20.86
CA LYS A 306 -19.76 28.31 20.56
C LYS A 306 -19.01 29.28 21.46
N ASP A 307 -17.91 29.77 20.91
CA ASP A 307 -17.08 30.93 21.25
C ASP A 307 -15.64 30.59 20.80
N ILE A 308 -14.95 31.55 20.18
CA ILE A 308 -13.78 31.41 19.28
C ILE A 308 -14.19 31.41 17.79
N LYS A 309 -14.92 32.46 17.42
CA LYS A 309 -14.67 33.18 16.16
C LYS A 309 -14.04 34.49 16.62
N ASP A 310 -12.98 34.89 15.93
CA ASP A 310 -12.08 36.01 16.21
C ASP A 310 -10.83 35.59 17.01
N ASP A 311 -9.68 35.85 16.39
CA ASP A 311 -8.29 35.61 16.82
C ASP A 311 -7.73 34.18 16.81
N LEU A 312 -7.62 33.60 15.60
CA LEU A 312 -6.54 32.66 15.29
C LEU A 312 -5.94 32.99 13.91
N PRO A 313 -4.66 33.43 13.83
CA PRO A 313 -4.02 33.66 12.55
C PRO A 313 -3.76 32.30 11.88
N VAL A 314 -4.35 32.12 10.70
CA VAL A 314 -3.94 31.12 9.72
C VAL A 314 -2.53 31.51 9.26
N PRO A 315 -1.46 30.82 9.73
CA PRO A 315 -0.59 30.12 8.77
C PRO A 315 0.31 29.03 9.40
N TYR A 316 -0.12 27.76 9.54
CA TYR A 316 0.84 26.70 9.94
C TYR A 316 0.67 25.32 9.27
N PHE A 317 -0.19 25.20 8.26
CA PHE A 317 -0.28 23.97 7.45
C PHE A 317 0.75 23.88 6.30
N ILE A 318 1.52 24.94 6.04
CA ILE A 318 2.46 25.01 4.90
C ILE A 318 3.91 24.68 5.29
N VAL A 319 4.23 24.48 6.57
CA VAL A 319 5.64 24.24 7.01
C VAL A 319 6.06 22.75 6.95
N ILE A 320 5.13 21.83 6.65
CA ILE A 320 5.45 20.39 6.52
C ILE A 320 6.13 20.04 5.18
N GLN A 321 6.10 20.93 4.17
CA GLN A 321 6.52 20.59 2.80
C GLN A 321 8.00 20.78 2.45
N ARG A 322 8.85 21.36 3.31
CA ARG A 322 10.21 21.75 2.88
C ARG A 322 11.28 20.65 2.75
N PRO A 323 11.21 19.46 3.39
CA PRO A 323 12.07 18.33 3.00
C PRO A 323 11.40 17.41 1.96
N ALA A 324 10.07 17.47 1.78
CA ALA A 324 9.37 16.64 0.80
C ALA A 324 9.74 17.01 -0.66
N LEU A 325 10.20 18.24 -0.91
CA LEU A 325 10.51 18.72 -2.25
C LEU A 325 11.80 18.12 -2.85
N LEU A 326 12.76 17.64 -2.04
CA LEU A 326 13.99 17.02 -2.57
C LEU A 326 13.77 15.57 -3.05
N LEU A 327 12.72 14.90 -2.56
CA LEU A 327 12.31 13.55 -3.00
C LEU A 327 11.25 13.56 -4.11
N THR A 328 10.55 14.68 -4.35
CA THR A 328 9.55 14.80 -5.44
C THR A 328 10.14 14.94 -6.85
N SER A 329 11.47 14.94 -6.99
CA SER A 329 12.13 15.25 -8.27
C SER A 329 12.38 14.04 -9.20
N SER A 330 12.28 12.79 -8.76
CA SER A 330 12.32 11.67 -9.73
C SER A 330 10.91 11.16 -10.01
N ARG A 331 10.35 11.61 -11.14
CA ARG A 331 9.14 11.01 -11.73
C ARG A 331 9.40 9.60 -12.29
N THR A 332 10.58 9.04 -12.04
CA THR A 332 11.09 7.80 -12.61
C THR A 332 11.86 7.05 -11.52
N GLY A 333 11.78 5.71 -11.53
CA GLY A 333 12.57 4.84 -10.64
C GLY A 333 11.93 4.63 -9.27
N PHE A 334 10.62 4.34 -9.25
CA PHE A 334 9.86 4.10 -8.04
C PHE A 334 9.07 2.80 -8.12
N VAL A 335 8.71 2.24 -6.97
CA VAL A 335 7.73 1.16 -6.83
C VAL A 335 6.53 1.69 -6.05
N GLY A 336 5.33 1.52 -6.56
CA GLY A 336 4.10 2.03 -5.94
C GLY A 336 2.87 1.20 -6.28
N ALA A 337 1.68 1.76 -6.05
CA ALA A 337 0.41 1.04 -6.15
C ALA A 337 0.21 0.30 -7.49
N GLN A 338 0.61 0.90 -8.62
CA GLN A 338 0.49 0.25 -9.93
C GLN A 338 1.33 -1.03 -10.02
N HIS A 339 2.57 -1.00 -9.50
CA HIS A 339 3.45 -2.16 -9.46
C HIS A 339 2.87 -3.26 -8.56
N PHE A 340 2.35 -2.90 -7.38
CA PHE A 340 1.69 -3.85 -6.48
C PHE A 340 0.44 -4.49 -7.09
N ARG A 341 -0.38 -3.71 -7.80
CA ARG A 341 -1.54 -4.25 -8.53
C ARG A 341 -1.12 -5.24 -9.61
N THR A 342 -0.13 -4.89 -10.44
CA THR A 342 0.38 -5.80 -11.48
C THR A 342 1.01 -7.05 -10.86
N MET A 343 1.73 -6.92 -9.74
CA MET A 343 2.23 -8.07 -8.98
C MET A 343 1.09 -8.97 -8.50
N CYS A 344 0.01 -8.42 -7.95
CA CYS A 344 -1.15 -9.22 -7.51
C CYS A 344 -1.73 -10.05 -8.66
N GLN A 345 -1.96 -9.41 -9.81
CA GLN A 345 -2.51 -10.04 -11.01
C GLN A 345 -1.64 -11.19 -11.55
N LEU A 346 -0.33 -10.98 -11.62
CA LEU A 346 0.59 -11.95 -12.23
C LEU A 346 1.00 -13.08 -11.29
N LEU A 347 1.09 -12.83 -9.98
CA LEU A 347 1.44 -13.85 -8.98
C LEU A 347 0.23 -14.69 -8.58
N GLY A 348 -0.95 -14.07 -8.49
CA GLY A 348 -2.14 -14.67 -7.90
C GLY A 348 -1.94 -15.09 -6.44
N TYR A 349 -2.95 -15.74 -5.85
CA TYR A 349 -2.91 -16.14 -4.43
C TYR A 349 -1.71 -17.02 -4.09
N GLN A 350 -1.42 -18.02 -4.93
CA GLN A 350 -0.33 -18.97 -4.69
C GLN A 350 1.05 -18.30 -4.74
N GLY A 351 1.28 -17.42 -5.71
CA GLY A 351 2.53 -16.66 -5.82
C GLY A 351 2.69 -15.66 -4.68
N ILE A 352 1.63 -14.97 -4.27
CA ILE A 352 1.66 -14.06 -3.12
C ILE A 352 1.99 -14.84 -1.84
N ALA A 353 1.35 -15.99 -1.62
CA ALA A 353 1.57 -16.80 -0.41
C ALA A 353 3.03 -17.25 -0.25
N VAL A 354 3.65 -17.76 -1.32
CA VAL A 354 5.06 -18.20 -1.26
C VAL A 354 6.00 -17.01 -1.05
N VAL A 355 5.74 -15.87 -1.71
CA VAL A 355 6.56 -14.66 -1.51
C VAL A 355 6.47 -14.20 -0.05
N MET A 356 5.27 -14.16 0.54
CA MET A 356 5.11 -13.80 1.96
C MET A 356 5.83 -14.77 2.89
N GLU A 357 5.77 -16.08 2.60
CA GLU A 357 6.45 -17.09 3.41
C GLU A 357 7.97 -16.95 3.37
N GLU A 358 8.55 -16.77 2.18
CA GLU A 358 9.99 -16.59 2.03
C GLU A 358 10.47 -15.26 2.63
N LEU A 359 9.69 -14.19 2.48
CA LEU A 359 9.94 -12.90 3.14
C LEU A 359 9.98 -13.03 4.67
N LEU A 360 9.07 -13.83 5.26
CA LEU A 360 9.11 -14.12 6.69
C LEU A 360 10.36 -14.89 7.11
N LYS A 361 10.90 -15.79 6.26
CA LYS A 361 12.17 -16.49 6.54
C LYS A 361 13.35 -15.52 6.53
N ILE A 362 13.37 -14.57 5.60
CA ILE A 362 14.38 -13.49 5.55
C ILE A 362 14.33 -12.68 6.86
N VAL A 363 13.13 -12.23 7.26
CA VAL A 363 12.97 -11.46 8.50
C VAL A 363 13.38 -12.27 9.72
N LYS A 364 13.03 -13.56 9.79
CA LYS A 364 13.48 -14.45 10.88
C LYS A 364 15.01 -14.47 10.96
N SER A 365 15.69 -14.63 9.83
CA SER A 365 17.16 -14.62 9.76
C SER A 365 17.75 -13.28 10.22
N LEU A 366 17.18 -12.15 9.78
CA LEU A 366 17.62 -10.82 10.20
C LEU A 366 17.42 -10.59 11.71
N VAL A 367 16.24 -10.92 12.23
CA VAL A 367 15.86 -10.71 13.63
C VAL A 367 16.69 -11.60 14.55
N GLN A 368 16.84 -12.89 14.23
CA GLN A 368 17.56 -13.86 15.07
C GLN A 368 19.07 -13.90 14.83
N GLY A 369 19.55 -13.30 13.74
CA GLY A 369 20.96 -13.16 13.39
C GLY A 369 21.49 -11.76 13.72
N ASN A 370 21.64 -10.93 12.69
CA ASN A 370 22.32 -9.64 12.78
C ASN A 370 21.68 -8.70 13.81
N ILE A 371 20.35 -8.50 13.77
CA ILE A 371 19.68 -7.55 14.67
C ILE A 371 19.80 -8.01 16.12
N LEU A 372 19.68 -9.31 16.40
CA LEU A 372 19.89 -9.86 17.74
C LEU A 372 21.32 -9.65 18.24
N GLN A 373 22.31 -9.93 17.39
CA GLN A 373 23.72 -9.74 17.74
C GLN A 373 24.04 -8.28 18.04
N PHE A 374 23.61 -7.35 17.19
CA PHE A 374 23.75 -5.91 17.45
C PHE A 374 23.01 -5.49 18.71
N THR A 375 21.82 -6.02 18.95
CA THR A 375 21.05 -5.71 20.16
C THR A 375 21.80 -6.15 21.41
N LYS A 376 22.41 -7.34 21.43
CA LYS A 376 23.22 -7.82 22.55
C LYS A 376 24.42 -6.91 22.80
N THR A 377 25.19 -6.61 21.76
CA THR A 377 26.37 -5.71 21.86
C THR A 377 25.99 -4.30 22.32
N LEU A 378 24.95 -3.71 21.72
CA LEU A 378 24.54 -2.34 22.07
C LEU A 378 23.89 -2.28 23.45
N MET A 379 23.23 -3.35 23.91
CA MET A 379 22.67 -3.39 25.26
C MET A 379 23.76 -3.44 26.34
N GLU A 380 24.94 -4.01 26.04
CA GLU A 380 26.12 -3.92 26.92
C GLU A 380 26.71 -2.51 26.96
N ALA A 381 26.66 -1.78 25.83
CA ALA A 381 27.09 -0.38 25.74
C ALA A 381 26.05 0.62 26.29
N MET A 382 24.80 0.20 26.48
CA MET A 382 23.75 1.06 27.04
C MET A 382 24.06 1.40 28.50
N PRO A 383 23.79 2.65 28.94
CA PRO A 383 23.93 3.01 30.34
C PRO A 383 22.95 2.18 31.17
N LYS A 384 23.45 1.49 32.22
CA LYS A 384 22.62 0.63 33.09
C LYS A 384 21.36 1.33 33.60
N VAL A 385 21.50 2.63 33.92
CA VAL A 385 20.42 3.49 34.40
C VAL A 385 20.52 4.83 33.69
N CYS A 386 19.44 5.27 33.04
CA CYS A 386 19.34 6.58 32.41
C CYS A 386 18.05 7.27 32.85
N LYS A 387 18.17 8.23 33.77
CA LYS A 387 17.03 8.94 34.35
C LYS A 387 16.49 9.98 33.38
N LEU A 388 15.23 10.36 33.55
CA LEU A 388 14.64 11.53 32.90
C LEU A 388 14.88 12.76 33.78
N PRO A 389 15.79 13.69 33.42
CA PRO A 389 16.07 14.84 34.26
C PRO A 389 14.84 15.74 34.39
N ARG A 390 14.71 16.43 35.53
CA ARG A 390 13.59 17.34 35.80
C ARG A 390 13.63 18.56 34.88
N TYR A 391 12.49 19.24 34.76
CA TYR A 391 12.35 20.45 33.95
C TYR A 391 13.28 21.58 34.42
N ASP A 392 13.64 21.60 35.70
CA ASP A 392 14.53 22.61 36.30
C ASP A 392 15.92 22.66 35.66
N TYR A 393 16.38 21.55 35.05
CA TYR A 393 17.67 21.50 34.35
C TYR A 393 17.66 22.22 32.99
N GLY A 394 16.48 22.55 32.45
CA GLY A 394 16.29 23.15 31.13
C GLY A 394 16.65 22.22 29.96
N SER A 395 16.06 22.46 28.80
CA SER A 395 16.26 21.62 27.62
C SER A 395 17.71 21.54 27.13
N PRO A 396 18.57 22.59 27.24
CA PRO A 396 19.98 22.46 26.88
C PRO A 396 20.74 21.51 27.83
N GLY A 397 20.44 21.57 29.13
CA GLY A 397 21.02 20.67 30.14
C GLY A 397 20.57 19.23 29.94
N VAL A 398 19.28 19.02 29.63
CA VAL A 398 18.73 17.68 29.32
C VAL A 398 19.38 17.09 28.06
N LEU A 399 19.53 17.88 26.99
CA LEU A 399 20.22 17.43 25.77
C LEU A 399 21.68 17.08 26.05
N GLY A 400 22.39 17.92 26.82
CA GLY A 400 23.77 17.67 27.21
C GLY A 400 23.94 16.39 28.04
N TYR A 401 23.00 16.12 28.94
CA TYR A 401 22.93 14.88 29.73
C TYR A 401 22.78 13.64 28.84
N TYR A 402 21.77 13.62 27.95
CA TYR A 402 21.57 12.47 27.06
C TYR A 402 22.71 12.25 26.09
N HIS A 403 23.30 13.33 25.55
CA HIS A 403 24.50 13.19 24.72
C HIS A 403 25.66 12.57 25.51
N ALA A 404 25.83 12.90 26.79
CA ALA A 404 26.88 12.28 27.60
C ALA A 404 26.59 10.80 27.90
N GLN A 405 25.35 10.47 28.25
CA GLN A 405 24.94 9.10 28.60
C GLN A 405 24.89 8.15 27.41
N LEU A 406 24.60 8.66 26.21
CA LEU A 406 24.43 7.86 24.99
C LEU A 406 25.63 7.98 24.04
N ASN A 407 26.76 8.52 24.49
CA ASN A 407 27.91 8.80 23.64
C ASN A 407 28.42 7.54 22.92
N ASP A 408 28.46 6.40 23.62
CA ASP A 408 28.97 5.13 23.08
C ASP A 408 28.05 4.60 21.97
N ILE A 409 26.73 4.84 22.06
CA ILE A 409 25.75 4.51 21.02
C ILE A 409 25.85 5.49 19.83
N VAL A 410 26.06 6.78 20.11
CA VAL A 410 26.20 7.82 19.08
C VAL A 410 27.46 7.61 18.23
N GLN A 411 28.55 7.16 18.84
CA GLN A 411 29.82 6.92 18.16
C GLN A 411 29.95 5.52 17.58
N TYR A 412 28.95 4.66 17.76
CA TYR A 412 29.00 3.29 17.25
C TYR A 412 29.06 3.28 15.71
N PRO A 413 30.18 2.84 15.11
CA PRO A 413 30.42 3.01 13.67
C PRO A 413 29.42 2.24 12.81
N ASP A 414 29.02 1.05 13.28
CA ASP A 414 28.19 0.12 12.48
C ASP A 414 26.68 0.38 12.61
N ALA A 415 26.28 1.36 13.45
CA ALA A 415 24.87 1.69 13.66
C ALA A 415 24.21 2.14 12.36
N ARG A 416 24.89 3.01 11.59
CA ARG A 416 24.36 3.56 10.35
C ARG A 416 24.59 2.65 9.15
N THR A 417 25.70 1.94 9.08
CA THR A 417 26.06 1.15 7.90
C THR A 417 25.38 -0.22 7.87
N GLU A 418 25.25 -0.89 9.01
CA GLU A 418 24.79 -2.28 9.07
C GLU A 418 23.48 -2.45 9.84
N LEU A 419 23.38 -1.84 11.03
CA LEU A 419 22.18 -2.01 11.87
C LEU A 419 20.94 -1.34 11.27
N PHE A 420 21.03 -0.06 10.90
CA PHE A 420 19.92 0.64 10.25
C PHE A 420 19.57 0.05 8.88
N HIS A 421 20.55 -0.50 8.18
CA HIS A 421 20.31 -1.25 6.95
C HIS A 421 19.48 -2.51 7.22
N SER A 422 19.84 -3.30 8.24
CA SER A 422 19.09 -4.52 8.62
C SER A 422 17.65 -4.18 9.04
N PHE A 423 17.46 -3.10 9.80
CA PHE A 423 16.12 -2.61 10.13
C PHE A 423 15.36 -2.11 8.89
N ARG A 424 16.01 -1.45 7.93
CA ARG A 424 15.37 -1.04 6.68
C ARG A 424 14.82 -2.25 5.93
N GLU A 425 15.62 -3.31 5.73
CA GLU A 425 15.19 -4.52 5.04
C GLU A 425 14.00 -5.17 5.73
N PHE A 426 14.06 -5.28 7.06
CA PHE A 426 12.96 -5.78 7.86
C PHE A 426 11.69 -4.93 7.67
N GLY A 427 11.80 -3.61 7.78
CA GLY A 427 10.64 -2.72 7.64
C GLY A 427 10.08 -2.65 6.22
N ASN A 428 10.93 -2.69 5.20
CA ASN A 428 10.53 -2.80 3.81
C ASN A 428 9.77 -4.11 3.55
N THR A 429 10.14 -5.19 4.24
CA THR A 429 9.41 -6.46 4.19
C THR A 429 8.00 -6.30 4.77
N ILE A 430 7.86 -5.67 5.94
CA ILE A 430 6.56 -5.40 6.57
C ILE A 430 5.67 -4.53 5.68
N LEU A 431 6.26 -3.47 5.13
CA LEU A 431 5.56 -2.57 4.21
C LEU A 431 5.12 -3.29 2.94
N PHE A 432 5.97 -4.16 2.37
CA PHE A 432 5.60 -4.96 1.22
C PHE A 432 4.41 -5.87 1.53
N CYS A 433 4.42 -6.57 2.68
CA CYS A 433 3.30 -7.41 3.12
C CYS A 433 1.98 -6.61 3.21
N LEU A 434 2.04 -5.45 3.86
CA LEU A 434 0.90 -4.56 4.04
C LEU A 434 0.36 -4.03 2.71
N LEU A 435 1.24 -3.54 1.83
CA LEU A 435 0.83 -2.92 0.56
C LEU A 435 0.36 -3.96 -0.45
N MET A 436 0.90 -5.18 -0.42
CA MET A 436 0.43 -6.28 -1.24
C MET A 436 -0.97 -6.72 -0.82
N GLU A 437 -1.27 -6.85 0.47
CA GLU A 437 -2.63 -7.16 0.93
C GLU A 437 -3.63 -6.05 0.56
N GLN A 438 -3.23 -4.79 0.65
CA GLN A 438 -4.07 -3.67 0.22
C GLN A 438 -4.37 -3.72 -1.28
N ALA A 439 -3.38 -4.04 -2.11
CA ALA A 439 -3.57 -4.18 -3.56
C ALA A 439 -4.46 -5.38 -3.88
N LEU A 440 -4.25 -6.52 -3.23
CA LEU A 440 -5.08 -7.71 -3.38
C LEU A 440 -6.54 -7.43 -2.98
N SER A 441 -6.75 -6.74 -1.87
CA SER A 441 -8.11 -6.35 -1.43
C SER A 441 -8.82 -5.45 -2.45
N GLN A 442 -8.10 -4.53 -3.09
CA GLN A 442 -8.68 -3.67 -4.13
C GLN A 442 -9.05 -4.47 -5.39
N GLU A 443 -8.23 -5.46 -5.76
CA GLU A 443 -8.50 -6.35 -6.89
C GLU A 443 -9.71 -7.24 -6.63
N GLU A 444 -9.76 -7.89 -5.47
CA GLU A 444 -10.88 -8.75 -5.08
C GLU A 444 -12.21 -7.99 -5.00
N VAL A 445 -12.21 -6.75 -4.49
CA VAL A 445 -13.43 -5.93 -4.47
C VAL A 445 -13.90 -5.60 -5.89
N CYS A 446 -12.98 -5.34 -6.82
CA CYS A 446 -13.35 -5.15 -8.22
C CYS A 446 -13.99 -6.42 -8.80
N ASP A 447 -13.45 -7.60 -8.49
CA ASP A 447 -14.00 -8.87 -8.96
C ASP A 447 -15.40 -9.13 -8.38
N LEU A 448 -15.60 -8.87 -7.08
CA LEU A 448 -16.90 -9.00 -6.42
C LEU A 448 -17.94 -8.04 -7.01
N LEU A 449 -17.54 -6.82 -7.36
CA LEU A 449 -18.45 -5.86 -8.00
C LEU A 449 -18.89 -6.32 -9.39
N HIS A 450 -18.00 -6.95 -10.17
CA HIS A 450 -18.35 -7.53 -11.47
C HIS A 450 -19.18 -8.82 -11.32
N ALA A 451 -18.97 -9.60 -10.27
CA ALA A 451 -19.71 -10.81 -9.97
C ALA A 451 -21.13 -10.54 -9.42
N ALA A 452 -21.32 -9.41 -8.72
CA ALA A 452 -22.55 -9.09 -7.99
C ALA A 452 -23.86 -9.30 -8.77
N PRO A 453 -24.01 -8.87 -10.04
CA PRO A 453 -25.24 -9.08 -10.81
C PRO A 453 -25.58 -10.55 -11.04
N PHE A 454 -24.56 -11.42 -11.11
CA PHE A 454 -24.70 -12.85 -11.38
C PHE A 454 -24.95 -13.66 -10.10
N GLN A 455 -24.66 -13.08 -8.94
CA GLN A 455 -24.79 -13.68 -7.60
C GLN A 455 -25.98 -13.13 -6.81
N ASN A 456 -26.90 -12.41 -7.46
CA ASN A 456 -28.07 -11.77 -6.84
C ASN A 456 -27.71 -10.73 -5.75
N ILE A 457 -26.57 -10.05 -5.89
CA ILE A 457 -26.18 -8.96 -5.01
C ILE A 457 -26.57 -7.64 -5.68
N LEU A 458 -27.57 -6.97 -5.12
CA LEU A 458 -28.10 -5.72 -5.66
C LEU A 458 -27.85 -4.57 -4.69
N PRO A 459 -27.44 -3.39 -5.19
CA PRO A 459 -27.27 -2.21 -4.35
C PRO A 459 -28.62 -1.74 -3.78
N ARG A 460 -28.55 -1.04 -2.64
CA ARG A 460 -29.75 -0.52 -1.99
C ARG A 460 -30.50 0.46 -2.92
N PRO A 461 -31.78 0.21 -3.25
CA PRO A 461 -32.51 1.06 -4.17
C PRO A 461 -32.96 2.36 -3.50
N HIS A 462 -32.89 3.46 -4.25
CA HIS A 462 -33.52 4.72 -3.84
C HIS A 462 -35.04 4.55 -3.73
N CYS A 463 -35.65 4.96 -2.61
CA CYS A 463 -37.08 4.85 -2.36
C CYS A 463 -37.71 6.23 -2.27
N LYS A 464 -38.80 6.47 -3.01
CA LYS A 464 -39.57 7.72 -2.90
C LYS A 464 -40.43 7.72 -1.65
N ASP A 465 -40.92 8.88 -1.23
CA ASP A 465 -41.82 9.00 -0.07
C ASP A 465 -43.03 8.05 -0.20
N GLY A 466 -43.22 7.20 0.80
CA GLY A 466 -44.28 6.17 0.82
C GLY A 466 -43.90 4.82 0.21
N GLU A 467 -42.73 4.68 -0.43
CA GLU A 467 -42.24 3.39 -0.93
C GLU A 467 -41.48 2.62 0.14
N LYS A 468 -41.82 1.33 0.33
CA LYS A 468 -41.08 0.43 1.21
C LYS A 468 -39.85 -0.15 0.47
N PRO A 469 -38.63 -0.02 1.03
CA PRO A 469 -37.41 -0.49 0.38
C PRO A 469 -37.41 -2.00 0.12
N GLU A 470 -38.00 -2.80 0.99
CA GLU A 470 -38.07 -4.26 0.86
C GLU A 470 -38.90 -4.68 -0.37
N THR A 471 -39.98 -3.94 -0.65
CA THR A 471 -40.84 -4.23 -1.80
C THR A 471 -40.12 -3.89 -3.10
N LYS A 472 -39.34 -2.81 -3.10
CA LYS A 472 -38.55 -2.38 -4.26
C LYS A 472 -37.38 -3.32 -4.53
N GLN A 473 -36.71 -3.78 -3.46
CA GLN A 473 -35.65 -4.78 -3.54
C GLN A 473 -36.15 -6.06 -4.20
N LYS A 474 -37.27 -6.63 -3.72
CA LYS A 474 -37.87 -7.84 -4.32
C LYS A 474 -38.24 -7.66 -5.80
N ARG A 475 -38.75 -6.48 -6.18
CA ARG A 475 -39.04 -6.20 -7.60
C ARG A 475 -37.76 -6.20 -8.45
N LEU A 476 -36.64 -5.71 -7.92
CA LEU A 476 -35.36 -5.73 -8.62
C LEU A 476 -34.78 -7.15 -8.69
N GLU A 477 -34.88 -7.94 -7.62
CA GLU A 477 -34.48 -9.36 -7.62
C GLU A 477 -35.23 -10.13 -8.72
N VAL A 478 -36.55 -9.93 -8.84
CA VAL A 478 -37.35 -10.53 -9.92
C VAL A 478 -36.88 -10.05 -11.29
N LYS A 479 -36.64 -8.73 -11.45
CA LYS A 479 -36.18 -8.13 -12.72
C LYS A 479 -34.84 -8.73 -13.19
N TYR A 480 -33.92 -9.00 -12.27
CA TYR A 480 -32.57 -9.51 -12.59
C TYR A 480 -32.41 -11.02 -12.39
N SER A 481 -33.49 -11.74 -12.07
CA SER A 481 -33.47 -13.20 -11.86
C SER A 481 -32.86 -13.99 -13.03
N SER A 482 -33.02 -13.52 -14.27
CA SER A 482 -32.45 -14.17 -15.46
C SER A 482 -30.93 -14.07 -15.58
N LEU A 483 -30.29 -13.18 -14.80
CA LEU A 483 -28.82 -13.04 -14.79
C LEU A 483 -28.16 -14.00 -13.81
N GLN A 484 -28.92 -14.59 -12.89
CA GLN A 484 -28.36 -15.45 -11.85
C GLN A 484 -27.83 -16.75 -12.48
N ILE A 485 -26.51 -16.97 -12.41
CA ILE A 485 -25.86 -18.06 -13.15
C ILE A 485 -26.25 -19.42 -12.56
N VAL A 486 -26.10 -19.62 -11.25
CA VAL A 486 -26.33 -20.93 -10.62
C VAL A 486 -27.77 -21.42 -10.84
N PRO A 487 -28.84 -20.65 -10.55
CA PRO A 487 -30.21 -21.11 -10.79
C PRO A 487 -30.50 -21.36 -12.28
N SER A 488 -29.91 -20.57 -13.18
CA SER A 488 -30.10 -20.74 -14.62
C SER A 488 -29.45 -22.03 -15.14
N VAL A 489 -28.24 -22.34 -14.67
CA VAL A 489 -27.51 -23.59 -15.02
C VAL A 489 -28.17 -24.79 -14.37
N GLU A 490 -28.68 -24.70 -13.15
CA GLU A 490 -29.43 -25.80 -12.51
C GLU A 490 -30.72 -26.13 -13.26
N LYS A 491 -31.38 -25.13 -13.85
CA LYS A 491 -32.62 -25.32 -14.61
C LYS A 491 -32.41 -25.87 -16.01
N LEU A 492 -31.34 -25.47 -16.70
CA LEU A 492 -31.13 -25.71 -18.13
C LEU A 492 -29.91 -26.59 -18.45
N GLY A 493 -28.98 -26.71 -17.51
CA GLY A 493 -27.71 -27.39 -17.69
C GLY A 493 -27.72 -28.85 -17.27
N THR A 494 -26.61 -29.52 -17.55
CA THR A 494 -26.36 -30.89 -17.10
C THR A 494 -26.00 -30.93 -15.60
N PRO A 495 -26.11 -32.09 -14.94
CA PRO A 495 -25.66 -32.25 -13.55
C PRO A 495 -24.19 -31.85 -13.34
N LYS A 496 -23.33 -32.16 -14.31
CA LYS A 496 -21.90 -31.79 -14.28
C LYS A 496 -21.71 -30.28 -14.35
N GLN A 497 -22.43 -29.59 -15.23
CA GLN A 497 -22.38 -28.12 -15.33
C GLN A 497 -22.90 -27.45 -14.06
N SER A 498 -23.96 -28.00 -13.46
CA SER A 498 -24.52 -27.48 -12.19
C SER A 498 -23.53 -27.59 -11.03
N MET A 499 -22.80 -28.71 -10.95
CA MET A 499 -21.72 -28.89 -9.96
C MET A 499 -20.60 -27.87 -10.16
N ILE A 500 -20.10 -27.72 -11.39
CA ILE A 500 -19.03 -26.77 -11.74
C ILE A 500 -19.48 -25.33 -11.46
N ALA A 501 -20.73 -24.98 -11.77
CA ALA A 501 -21.27 -23.64 -11.53
C ALA A 501 -21.34 -23.32 -10.02
N ARG A 502 -21.69 -24.30 -9.17
CA ARG A 502 -21.71 -24.12 -7.71
C ARG A 502 -20.30 -23.94 -7.14
N GLU A 503 -19.33 -24.71 -7.60
CA GLU A 503 -17.92 -24.54 -7.20
C GLU A 503 -17.36 -23.19 -7.66
N GLY A 504 -17.62 -22.80 -8.90
CA GLY A 504 -17.19 -21.49 -9.43
C GLY A 504 -17.81 -20.31 -8.71
N ASP A 505 -19.09 -20.40 -8.34
CA ASP A 505 -19.78 -19.36 -7.54
C ASP A 505 -19.16 -19.20 -6.16
N LEU A 506 -18.84 -20.33 -5.50
CA LEU A 506 -18.17 -20.34 -4.19
C LEU A 506 -16.81 -19.63 -4.27
N LEU A 507 -15.96 -20.01 -5.23
CA LEU A 507 -14.65 -19.39 -5.45
C LEU A 507 -14.73 -17.91 -5.82
N THR A 508 -15.82 -17.49 -6.49
CA THR A 508 -16.02 -16.10 -6.88
C THR A 508 -16.43 -15.24 -5.68
N ARG A 509 -17.27 -15.80 -4.80
CA ARG A 509 -17.83 -15.12 -3.64
C ARG A 509 -16.85 -15.05 -2.45
N GLU A 510 -16.10 -16.13 -2.23
CA GLU A 510 -15.21 -16.25 -1.07
C GLU A 510 -13.84 -15.63 -1.38
N ARG A 511 -13.69 -14.36 -1.01
CA ARG A 511 -12.47 -13.57 -1.17
C ARG A 511 -11.91 -13.14 0.18
N LEU A 512 -10.61 -12.88 0.27
CA LEU A 512 -9.96 -12.53 1.55
C LEU A 512 -10.53 -11.24 2.14
N CYS A 513 -10.81 -10.24 1.30
CA CYS A 513 -11.42 -8.97 1.68
C CYS A 513 -12.79 -9.09 2.37
N CYS A 514 -13.44 -10.26 2.36
CA CYS A 514 -14.72 -10.50 3.04
C CYS A 514 -14.60 -10.68 4.55
N GLY A 515 -13.38 -10.76 5.11
CA GLY A 515 -13.19 -10.84 6.56
C GLY A 515 -11.88 -11.45 7.05
N LEU A 516 -10.92 -11.71 6.17
CA LEU A 516 -9.62 -12.28 6.49
C LEU A 516 -8.52 -11.22 6.30
N SER A 517 -7.46 -11.28 7.11
CA SER A 517 -6.28 -10.41 6.96
C SER A 517 -4.99 -11.22 6.98
N ILE A 518 -4.16 -11.04 5.95
CA ILE A 518 -2.86 -11.70 5.84
C ILE A 518 -1.85 -11.05 6.80
N PHE A 519 -1.88 -9.73 6.90
CA PHE A 519 -0.93 -8.91 7.65
C PHE A 519 -1.03 -9.18 9.15
N GLU A 520 -2.23 -9.46 9.67
CA GLU A 520 -2.42 -9.93 11.04
C GLU A 520 -1.66 -11.24 11.31
N VAL A 521 -1.76 -12.22 10.41
CA VAL A 521 -1.03 -13.49 10.51
C VAL A 521 0.48 -13.27 10.41
N VAL A 522 0.92 -12.37 9.53
CA VAL A 522 2.33 -11.95 9.41
C VAL A 522 2.84 -11.40 10.74
N LEU A 523 2.12 -10.45 11.36
CA LEU A 523 2.48 -9.87 12.66
C LEU A 523 2.51 -10.92 13.77
N SER A 524 1.53 -11.84 13.81
CA SER A 524 1.51 -12.94 14.77
C SER A 524 2.73 -13.86 14.63
N ARG A 525 3.14 -14.18 13.40
CA ARG A 525 4.35 -14.99 13.16
C ARG A 525 5.63 -14.26 13.56
N LEU A 526 5.73 -12.96 13.26
CA LEU A 526 6.88 -12.14 13.64
C LEU A 526 7.08 -12.08 15.15
N ARG A 527 5.99 -12.08 15.92
CA ARG A 527 6.06 -12.13 17.38
C ARG A 527 6.84 -13.36 17.87
N SER A 528 6.65 -14.51 17.22
CA SER A 528 7.38 -15.76 17.55
C SER A 528 8.87 -15.73 17.18
N PHE A 529 9.34 -14.70 16.48
CA PHE A 529 10.78 -14.56 16.21
C PHE A 529 11.51 -13.80 17.33
N LEU A 530 10.76 -13.18 18.25
CA LEU A 530 11.24 -12.33 19.33
C LEU A 530 11.26 -13.04 20.70
N ASP A 531 11.70 -14.30 20.72
CA ASP A 531 11.67 -15.15 21.93
C ASP A 531 12.90 -14.96 22.85
N ASP A 532 14.00 -14.39 22.35
CA ASP A 532 15.22 -14.20 23.14
C ASP A 532 14.96 -13.23 24.32
N PRO A 533 15.37 -13.60 25.55
CA PRO A 533 15.09 -12.78 26.74
C PRO A 533 15.67 -11.37 26.68
N ILE A 534 16.67 -11.10 25.82
CA ILE A 534 17.24 -9.76 25.65
C ILE A 534 16.20 -8.72 25.21
N TRP A 535 15.14 -9.13 24.52
CA TRP A 535 14.11 -8.20 24.02
C TRP A 535 13.27 -7.60 25.16
N MET A 536 12.99 -8.40 26.19
CA MET A 536 12.16 -8.04 27.35
C MET A 536 12.97 -7.61 28.57
N GLY A 537 14.24 -8.04 28.67
CA GLY A 537 15.08 -7.77 29.81
C GLY A 537 14.61 -8.49 31.10
N PRO A 538 15.29 -8.25 32.22
CA PRO A 538 14.93 -8.82 33.51
C PRO A 538 13.63 -8.20 34.06
N ALA A 539 13.00 -8.95 34.97
CA ALA A 539 11.80 -8.48 35.66
C ALA A 539 12.07 -7.19 36.45
N PRO A 540 11.09 -6.26 36.50
CA PRO A 540 11.29 -4.96 37.13
C PRO A 540 11.41 -5.06 38.65
N THR A 541 12.36 -4.30 39.20
CA THR A 541 12.68 -4.28 40.63
C THR A 541 11.50 -3.83 41.50
N ASN A 542 10.70 -2.88 41.00
CA ASN A 542 9.49 -2.39 41.67
C ASN A 542 8.27 -3.32 41.52
N GLY A 543 8.41 -4.44 40.81
CA GLY A 543 7.32 -5.38 40.56
C GLY A 543 6.24 -4.89 39.57
N VAL A 544 6.41 -3.71 38.95
CA VAL A 544 5.45 -3.09 38.01
C VAL A 544 6.05 -2.95 36.62
N MET A 545 7.07 -2.09 36.46
CA MET A 545 7.74 -1.80 35.18
C MET A 545 9.10 -1.16 35.40
N ASN A 546 10.03 -1.38 34.47
CA ASN A 546 11.33 -0.71 34.47
C ASN A 546 11.12 0.77 34.14
N VAL A 547 11.75 1.66 34.91
CA VAL A 547 11.57 3.12 34.76
C VAL A 547 12.86 3.79 34.43
N ASP A 548 13.95 3.56 35.17
CA ASP A 548 15.24 4.20 34.87
C ASP A 548 16.21 3.21 34.22
N GLU A 549 15.94 1.92 34.33
CA GLU A 549 16.75 0.84 33.78
C GLU A 549 16.65 0.79 32.25
N CYS A 550 17.80 0.62 31.59
CA CYS A 550 17.89 0.51 30.13
C CYS A 550 18.05 -0.94 29.69
N THR A 551 17.11 -1.80 30.04
CA THR A 551 17.21 -3.25 29.80
C THR A 551 16.23 -3.79 28.75
N GLU A 552 15.22 -3.00 28.38
CA GLU A 552 14.20 -3.37 27.39
C GLU A 552 14.56 -2.86 25.98
N PHE A 553 14.13 -3.56 24.93
CA PHE A 553 14.40 -3.14 23.54
C PHE A 553 13.98 -1.70 23.25
N HIS A 554 12.82 -1.25 23.75
CA HIS A 554 12.35 0.12 23.51
C HIS A 554 13.31 1.19 24.04
N ARG A 555 14.13 0.89 25.06
CA ARG A 555 15.15 1.79 25.58
C ARG A 555 16.34 1.93 24.64
N LEU A 556 16.77 0.81 24.06
CA LEU A 556 17.76 0.82 22.99
C LEU A 556 17.22 1.59 21.78
N TRP A 557 15.96 1.36 21.39
CA TRP A 557 15.34 2.11 20.29
C TRP A 557 15.25 3.62 20.58
N SER A 558 15.00 4.04 21.83
CA SER A 558 15.07 5.45 22.23
C SER A 558 16.47 6.04 22.06
N ALA A 559 17.53 5.26 22.32
CA ALA A 559 18.91 5.69 22.06
C ALA A 559 19.20 5.79 20.55
N LEU A 560 18.76 4.81 19.75
CA LEU A 560 18.87 4.88 18.29
C LEU A 560 18.07 6.06 17.72
N GLN A 561 16.89 6.34 18.27
CA GLN A 561 16.09 7.52 17.94
C GLN A 561 16.81 8.82 18.25
N PHE A 562 17.52 8.87 19.37
CA PHE A 562 18.40 9.99 19.66
C PHE A 562 19.43 10.17 18.54
N VAL A 563 20.12 9.11 18.10
CA VAL A 563 21.13 9.17 17.03
C VAL A 563 20.59 9.70 15.71
N TYR A 564 19.46 9.18 15.20
CA TYR A 564 18.92 9.63 13.90
C TYR A 564 18.15 10.96 13.96
N CYS A 565 17.82 11.44 15.17
CA CYS A 565 17.29 12.79 15.35
C CYS A 565 18.36 13.88 15.32
N ILE A 566 19.64 13.54 15.57
CA ILE A 566 20.76 14.51 15.50
C ILE A 566 20.78 15.17 14.11
N PRO A 567 20.67 16.51 14.01
CA PRO A 567 20.74 17.21 12.74
C PRO A 567 22.13 17.07 12.12
N VAL A 568 22.17 16.68 10.85
CA VAL A 568 23.38 16.59 10.05
C VAL A 568 23.67 17.89 9.28
N GLY A 569 24.89 18.01 8.76
CA GLY A 569 25.30 19.13 7.92
C GLY A 569 24.53 19.20 6.60
N GLY A 570 24.52 20.36 5.93
CA GLY A 570 23.76 20.54 4.68
C GLY A 570 24.25 19.70 3.49
N THR A 571 25.44 19.12 3.58
CA THR A 571 26.08 18.27 2.55
C THR A 571 25.99 16.77 2.87
N GLU A 572 25.45 16.40 4.03
CA GLU A 572 25.34 15.02 4.49
C GLU A 572 23.92 14.50 4.28
N PHE A 573 23.78 13.23 3.92
CA PHE A 573 22.48 12.59 3.78
C PHE A 573 21.85 12.34 5.15
N THR A 574 20.56 12.65 5.24
CA THR A 574 19.75 12.34 6.43
C THR A 574 19.35 10.86 6.47
N VAL A 575 18.96 10.37 7.64
CA VAL A 575 18.53 8.97 7.82
C VAL A 575 17.29 8.65 7.00
N GLU A 576 16.34 9.59 6.91
CA GLU A 576 15.14 9.45 6.07
C GLU A 576 15.45 9.42 4.57
N GLU A 577 16.55 10.01 4.10
CA GLU A 577 17.00 9.91 2.70
C GLU A 577 17.68 8.57 2.40
N LEU A 578 18.41 8.01 3.37
CA LEU A 578 19.16 6.77 3.22
C LEU A 578 18.33 5.50 3.47
N PHE A 579 17.37 5.56 4.40
CA PHE A 579 16.60 4.39 4.83
C PHE A 579 15.10 4.52 4.63
N GLY A 580 14.61 5.72 4.31
CA GLY A 580 13.17 5.99 4.25
C GLY A 580 12.49 5.71 5.58
N GLU A 581 11.20 5.41 5.52
CA GLU A 581 10.40 5.07 6.70
C GLU A 581 10.50 3.59 7.09
N GLY A 582 11.13 2.73 6.26
CA GLY A 582 11.32 1.31 6.54
C GLY A 582 12.01 1.07 7.88
N LEU A 583 13.04 1.85 8.19
CA LEU A 583 13.72 1.84 9.50
C LEU A 583 12.73 1.99 10.67
N ASN A 584 11.85 3.00 10.60
CA ASN A 584 10.87 3.28 11.66
C ASN A 584 9.80 2.19 11.74
N TRP A 585 9.36 1.66 10.60
CA TRP A 585 8.39 0.55 10.55
C TRP A 585 8.92 -0.69 11.26
N ALA A 586 10.19 -1.03 11.09
CA ALA A 586 10.81 -2.17 11.75
C ALA A 586 10.88 -1.99 13.28
N GLY A 587 11.46 -0.88 13.75
CA GLY A 587 11.60 -0.61 15.18
C GLY A 587 10.24 -0.49 15.89
N CYS A 588 9.29 0.20 15.27
CA CYS A 588 7.93 0.31 15.82
C CYS A 588 7.21 -1.04 15.84
N THR A 589 7.37 -1.88 14.82
CA THR A 589 6.80 -3.23 14.79
C THR A 589 7.30 -4.06 15.96
N MET A 590 8.60 -4.09 16.23
CA MET A 590 9.16 -4.81 17.39
C MET A 590 8.63 -4.27 18.72
N ILE A 591 8.60 -2.94 18.90
CA ILE A 591 8.08 -2.31 20.11
C ILE A 591 6.62 -2.71 20.38
N VAL A 592 5.78 -2.76 19.35
CA VAL A 592 4.38 -3.15 19.48
C VAL A 592 4.24 -4.65 19.78
N LEU A 593 4.95 -5.51 19.05
CA LEU A 593 4.88 -6.97 19.24
C LEU A 593 5.40 -7.41 20.62
N LEU A 594 6.35 -6.67 21.19
CA LEU A 594 6.85 -6.87 22.56
C LEU A 594 5.94 -6.24 23.64
N GLY A 595 4.87 -5.53 23.28
CA GLY A 595 3.99 -4.85 24.23
C GLY A 595 4.67 -3.69 24.97
N GLN A 596 5.67 -3.06 24.36
CA GLN A 596 6.51 -2.01 24.97
C GLN A 596 6.08 -0.58 24.56
N GLN A 597 5.13 -0.42 23.65
CA GLN A 597 4.74 0.89 23.08
C GLN A 597 4.41 1.95 24.13
N ARG A 598 3.54 1.66 25.10
CA ARG A 598 3.11 2.64 26.12
C ARG A 598 4.29 3.11 26.97
N ARG A 599 5.25 2.21 27.27
CA ARG A 599 6.46 2.54 28.02
C ARG A 599 7.41 3.37 27.17
N PHE A 600 7.57 3.05 25.89
CA PHE A 600 8.31 3.85 24.94
C PHE A 600 7.80 5.30 24.88
N GLU A 601 6.50 5.51 24.65
CA GLU A 601 5.91 6.86 24.54
C GLU A 601 6.10 7.71 25.81
N ALA A 602 6.07 7.07 26.99
CA ALA A 602 6.30 7.73 28.26
C ALA A 602 7.78 8.07 28.49
N LEU A 603 8.67 7.11 28.25
CA LEU A 603 10.05 7.11 28.73
C LEU A 603 11.09 7.48 27.67
N ASP A 604 10.71 7.68 26.40
CA ASP A 604 11.63 8.01 25.32
C ASP A 604 12.40 9.31 25.57
N PHE A 605 13.73 9.25 25.36
CA PHE A 605 14.65 10.36 25.62
C PHE A 605 14.35 11.57 24.75
N CYS A 606 14.08 11.35 23.46
CA CYS A 606 13.77 12.43 22.52
C CYS A 606 12.43 13.08 22.84
N TYR A 607 11.40 12.31 23.16
CA TYR A 607 10.09 12.83 23.52
C TYR A 607 10.19 13.66 24.81
N HIS A 608 11.05 13.26 25.74
CA HIS A 608 11.35 14.06 26.92
C HIS A 608 12.02 15.40 26.58
N ILE A 609 13.09 15.41 25.77
CA ILE A 609 13.74 16.65 25.31
C ILE A 609 12.70 17.60 24.69
N LEU A 610 11.85 17.08 23.80
CA LEU A 610 10.80 17.86 23.16
C LEU A 610 9.80 18.43 24.18
N ARG A 611 9.39 17.66 25.18
CA ARG A 611 8.47 18.13 26.23
C ARG A 611 9.09 19.24 27.08
N VAL A 612 10.37 19.13 27.44
CA VAL A 612 11.07 20.17 28.22
C VAL A 612 11.27 21.44 27.39
N GLN A 613 11.73 21.31 26.14
CA GLN A 613 11.97 22.45 25.25
C GLN A 613 10.68 23.23 24.92
N ARG A 614 9.53 22.54 24.85
CA ARG A 614 8.22 23.20 24.68
C ARG A 614 7.82 24.08 25.86
N VAL A 615 8.34 23.79 27.06
CA VAL A 615 8.03 24.56 28.26
C VAL A 615 8.97 25.76 28.40
N ASP A 616 10.28 25.56 28.22
CA ASP A 616 11.25 26.65 28.43
C ASP A 616 11.51 27.51 27.17
N GLY A 617 11.18 27.00 25.98
CA GLY A 617 11.34 27.70 24.71
C GLY A 617 12.79 27.96 24.29
N LYS A 618 13.79 27.34 24.95
CA LYS A 618 15.20 27.64 24.71
C LYS A 618 15.68 27.14 23.35
N ASP A 619 16.63 27.86 22.76
CA ASP A 619 17.33 27.49 21.54
C ASP A 619 18.83 27.77 21.69
N GLU A 620 19.57 26.74 22.09
CA GLU A 620 21.00 26.81 22.31
C GLU A 620 21.70 25.73 21.47
N ASN A 621 22.98 25.96 21.18
CA ASN A 621 23.82 24.95 20.56
C ASN A 621 24.53 24.13 21.63
N VAL A 622 24.17 22.85 21.76
CA VAL A 622 24.72 21.96 22.79
C VAL A 622 25.60 20.92 22.12
N LYS A 623 26.92 20.98 22.36
CA LYS A 623 27.90 20.05 21.76
C LYS A 623 27.81 19.96 20.22
N GLY A 624 27.53 21.09 19.56
CA GLY A 624 27.38 21.15 18.11
C GLY A 624 25.97 20.78 17.59
N ILE A 625 25.05 20.41 18.48
CA ILE A 625 23.65 20.12 18.15
C ILE A 625 22.81 21.38 18.38
N ALA A 626 22.27 21.93 17.28
CA ALA A 626 21.28 23.00 17.35
C ALA A 626 19.95 22.46 17.93
N LEU A 627 19.63 22.86 19.16
CA LEU A 627 18.49 22.33 19.91
C LEU A 627 17.17 22.51 19.16
N LYS A 628 16.91 23.69 18.55
CA LYS A 628 15.66 23.89 17.80
C LYS A 628 15.50 22.94 16.61
N ARG A 629 16.58 22.73 15.84
CA ARG A 629 16.58 21.78 14.71
C ARG A 629 16.37 20.34 15.18
N MET A 630 16.98 19.96 16.31
CA MET A 630 16.82 18.64 16.92
C MET A 630 15.35 18.40 17.31
N VAL A 631 14.71 19.32 18.06
CA VAL A 631 13.32 19.12 18.51
C VAL A 631 12.31 19.13 17.37
N ASP A 632 12.56 19.92 16.32
CA ASP A 632 11.73 19.91 15.11
C ASP A 632 11.83 18.55 14.38
N ARG A 633 13.02 17.93 14.32
CA ARG A 633 13.21 16.56 13.82
C ARG A 633 12.53 15.53 14.71
N ILE A 634 12.73 15.60 16.03
CA ILE A 634 12.09 14.72 17.00
C ILE A 634 10.57 14.74 16.82
N ARG A 635 9.97 15.92 16.64
CA ARG A 635 8.52 16.03 16.44
C ARG A 635 8.06 15.32 15.16
N ARG A 636 8.83 15.37 14.08
CA ARG A 636 8.51 14.64 12.84
C ARG A 636 8.50 13.13 13.06
N PHE A 637 9.57 12.59 13.67
CA PHE A 637 9.64 11.16 14.00
C PHE A 637 8.60 10.73 15.03
N GLN A 638 8.24 11.60 15.98
CA GLN A 638 7.15 11.33 16.92
C GLN A 638 5.82 11.15 16.21
N VAL A 639 5.49 12.02 15.25
CA VAL A 639 4.27 11.91 14.45
C VAL A 639 4.30 10.64 13.60
N LEU A 640 5.43 10.35 12.95
CA LEU A 640 5.62 9.13 12.16
C LEU A 640 5.41 7.87 13.00
N ASN A 641 6.11 7.72 14.13
CA ASN A 641 5.97 6.56 15.01
C ASN A 641 4.52 6.41 15.50
N SER A 642 3.85 7.53 15.85
CA SER A 642 2.44 7.49 16.28
C SER A 642 1.52 6.97 15.17
N GLN A 643 1.77 7.35 13.91
CA GLN A 643 1.01 6.85 12.76
C GLN A 643 1.26 5.35 12.55
N ILE A 644 2.52 4.91 12.61
CA ILE A 644 2.89 3.50 12.46
C ILE A 644 2.23 2.67 13.56
N PHE A 645 2.33 3.10 14.82
CA PHE A 645 1.67 2.43 15.95
C PHE A 645 0.15 2.37 15.76
N ALA A 646 -0.49 3.42 15.29
CA ALA A 646 -1.93 3.40 15.03
C ALA A 646 -2.32 2.37 13.97
N VAL A 647 -1.52 2.23 12.91
CA VAL A 647 -1.74 1.21 11.87
C VAL A 647 -1.53 -0.19 12.44
N LEU A 648 -0.40 -0.47 13.08
CA LEU A 648 -0.09 -1.79 13.66
C LEU A 648 -1.16 -2.24 14.67
N ASN A 649 -1.58 -1.35 15.58
CA ASN A 649 -2.60 -1.65 16.57
C ASN A 649 -3.98 -1.93 15.95
N LYS A 650 -4.27 -1.42 14.75
CA LYS A 650 -5.52 -1.74 14.05
C LYS A 650 -5.58 -3.22 13.65
N PHE A 651 -4.45 -3.80 13.28
CA PHE A 651 -4.35 -5.21 12.85
C PHE A 651 -4.12 -6.19 14.00
N LEU A 652 -3.62 -5.75 15.15
CA LEU A 652 -3.43 -6.64 16.31
C LEU A 652 -4.71 -6.79 17.16
N LYS A 653 -5.59 -5.78 17.16
CA LYS A 653 -6.83 -5.79 17.95
C LYS A 653 -7.89 -6.80 17.46
N SER A 654 -7.81 -7.28 16.22
CA SER A 654 -8.71 -8.32 15.71
C SER A 654 -8.44 -9.68 16.35
N SER A 655 -7.17 -10.03 16.56
CA SER A 655 -6.76 -11.33 17.12
C SER A 655 -7.19 -11.58 18.57
N ASP A 656 -7.27 -10.53 19.40
CA ASP A 656 -7.60 -10.66 20.83
C ASP A 656 -9.10 -10.86 21.09
N SER A 657 -9.96 -10.66 20.08
CA SER A 657 -11.42 -10.67 20.30
C SER A 657 -12.05 -12.05 20.50
N ASP A 658 -11.37 -13.13 20.07
CA ASP A 658 -11.97 -14.48 20.06
C ASP A 658 -11.40 -15.48 21.08
N VAL A 659 -10.29 -15.19 21.80
CA VAL A 659 -9.61 -16.22 22.62
C VAL A 659 -9.55 -15.93 24.14
N MET A 660 -9.75 -14.71 24.63
CA MET A 660 -9.72 -14.46 26.08
C MET A 660 -10.91 -13.65 26.60
N SER A 661 -11.87 -14.36 27.19
CA SER A 661 -12.81 -13.83 28.16
C SER A 661 -12.05 -13.15 29.31
N VAL A 662 -12.11 -11.81 29.37
CA VAL A 662 -11.48 -10.94 30.38
C VAL A 662 -9.95 -11.01 30.35
N GLU A 663 -9.28 -10.02 29.75
CA GLU A 663 -7.82 -9.83 29.91
C GLU A 663 -7.47 -9.85 31.40
N HIS A 664 -6.69 -10.85 31.83
CA HIS A 664 -6.27 -10.99 33.21
C HIS A 664 -5.23 -9.91 33.53
N VAL A 665 -5.70 -8.75 33.99
CA VAL A 665 -4.82 -7.65 34.42
C VAL A 665 -4.17 -8.02 35.75
N ARG A 666 -2.84 -7.85 35.83
CA ARG A 666 -2.09 -8.04 37.07
C ARG A 666 -2.62 -7.09 38.16
N CYS A 667 -3.17 -7.67 39.22
CA CYS A 667 -3.68 -6.93 40.37
C CYS A 667 -2.58 -6.75 41.43
N PHE A 668 -2.58 -5.62 42.12
CA PHE A 668 -1.67 -5.35 43.23
C PHE A 668 -2.45 -5.36 44.55
N PRO A 669 -1.97 -6.09 45.58
CA PRO A 669 -2.65 -6.13 46.86
C PRO A 669 -2.57 -4.77 47.57
N PRO A 670 -3.63 -4.33 48.28
CA PRO A 670 -3.56 -3.15 49.13
C PRO A 670 -2.59 -3.37 50.31
N PRO A 671 -2.09 -2.30 50.96
CA PRO A 671 -1.28 -2.42 52.16
C PRO A 671 -2.00 -3.26 53.23
N ILE A 672 -1.37 -4.34 53.68
CA ILE A 672 -1.93 -5.24 54.69
C ILE A 672 -1.50 -4.75 56.07
N HIS A 673 -2.47 -4.56 56.98
CA HIS A 673 -2.18 -4.19 58.36
C HIS A 673 -1.36 -5.31 59.05
N PRO A 674 -0.27 -5.01 59.80
CA PRO A 674 0.63 -6.02 60.37
C PRO A 674 -0.08 -7.11 61.20
N THR A 675 -1.16 -6.77 61.91
CA THR A 675 -1.97 -7.74 62.68
C THR A 675 -2.70 -8.77 61.81
N LEU A 676 -3.03 -8.42 60.57
CA LEU A 676 -3.65 -9.31 59.59
C LEU A 676 -2.60 -10.05 58.75
N ALA A 677 -1.37 -9.53 58.67
CA ALA A 677 -0.27 -10.15 57.92
C ALA A 677 0.15 -11.51 58.49
N ALA A 678 0.08 -11.69 59.82
CA ALA A 678 0.33 -12.99 60.46
C ALA A 678 -0.75 -14.05 60.14
N GLN A 679 -1.99 -13.62 59.88
CA GLN A 679 -3.10 -14.49 59.48
C GLN A 679 -3.15 -14.73 57.95
N ALA A 680 -2.55 -13.84 57.16
CA ALA A 680 -2.52 -13.91 55.70
C ALA A 680 -1.62 -15.05 55.14
N HIS A 681 -0.74 -15.63 55.96
CA HIS A 681 0.03 -16.82 55.58
C HIS A 681 -0.85 -18.03 55.23
N TYR A 682 -2.10 -18.08 55.72
CA TYR A 682 -3.06 -19.13 55.36
C TYR A 682 -3.78 -18.92 54.02
N TYR A 683 -3.62 -17.76 53.38
CA TYR A 683 -4.36 -17.38 52.16
C TYR A 683 -3.46 -16.96 51.00
N ARG A 684 -2.22 -17.49 50.92
CA ARG A 684 -1.38 -17.33 49.71
C ARG A 684 -1.76 -18.39 48.66
N PRO A 685 -2.19 -18.01 47.44
CA PRO A 685 -2.51 -18.95 46.36
C PRO A 685 -1.34 -19.84 45.91
N GLU A 686 -0.10 -19.45 46.22
CA GLU A 686 1.11 -20.22 45.92
C GLU A 686 1.18 -21.57 46.66
N HIS A 687 0.53 -21.69 47.82
CA HIS A 687 0.46 -22.95 48.59
C HIS A 687 -0.73 -23.84 48.21
N LEU A 688 -1.72 -23.32 47.47
CA LEU A 688 -2.83 -24.12 46.94
C LEU A 688 -2.49 -24.84 45.62
N ARG A 689 -1.38 -24.48 44.96
CA ARG A 689 -0.95 -25.11 43.69
C ARG A 689 -0.03 -26.33 43.86
N GLN A 690 0.44 -26.63 45.07
CA GLN A 690 1.30 -27.81 45.31
C GLN A 690 0.52 -29.08 45.72
N THR A 691 -0.82 -29.05 45.76
CA THR A 691 -1.64 -30.21 46.15
C THR A 691 -2.51 -30.81 45.05
N VAL A 692 -2.43 -30.35 43.80
CA VAL A 692 -3.13 -31.01 42.69
C VAL A 692 -2.19 -31.16 41.50
N GLN A 693 -1.33 -32.18 41.56
CA GLN A 693 -0.96 -32.93 40.37
C GLN A 693 -2.11 -33.91 40.07
N HIS A 694 -3.00 -33.46 39.18
CA HIS A 694 -3.51 -34.25 38.07
C HIS A 694 -3.36 -33.38 36.81
#